data_AF-A0A4R8RI73-F1
#
_entry.id   AF-A0A4R8RI73-F1
#
_cell.length_a   1.000
_cell.length_b   1.000
_cell.length_c   1.000
_cell.angle_alpha   90.00
_cell.angle_beta   90.00
_cell.angle_gamma   90.00
#
_symmetry.space_group_name_H-M   'P 1'
#
loop_
_entity.id
_entity.type
_entity.pdbx_description
1 polymer ?
#
loop_
_entity_poly.entity_id
_entity_poly.type
_entity_poly.pdbx_seq_one_letter_code
_entity_poly.pdbx_strand_id
1 'polypeptide(L)'
;MRLAPLLLAATSLVGAVFVDEVGDIDFHHELVGVPQVETTLFHKPRKDDKASLLYTLSDVGVVGAVNPSNGAVVWRQFLTGNITNGGGHLRAAEGEDWIVSALGSSVHAWNGLSGRNAWWIDFTGEIRDLEVMELTENGRKDVLALFEEEDGSSTLRRLNGGDGTVVWEFHDTSKTNPLQVSNNIERIFVVSLYGSANSHGVRVSVHDTLTGKRVDDISLGTKGDVGSKDDVMFVGANSASPIVAWTDGERSKLKVNVLGTKSKQEFPLPADTLEVAIHAPHHLQAEPHFLVHSRTKAGNKGEVFHVNLKNNAISKDHDLPLLPGLGAFSTSSEGANVWFTRITEDEVILTSSNSHAILGRWPYKAGIDSVTAIHSVSEVIKKAGDNFAVRCAAVTTSDDWVLVRNGELAWSRPEGLTGGVAAAFAEFPENEDLAKTLEAEAHDNLLSAYIHRVNRHLEDLAYLPDYLASIPQRLFSSITGAELTPKSDGLTRDAFGFNKLVVLATRRGKLFGLDLGKHGKVVWKLNAFDIPRGQSWDVKGIFVEDAKSYVTVRGYHGEYVVARTDTGKLVDAMPEGSWAQTQAAAVVDSPSGQWLAPVGIGGAIGDVPAAWAPTQTVVVRGLEGELKGLTYIDEDGTAKEQVAWEFTPPAGHDIVDVAVHPVHDPIASIGRVLGDRRVKYKYLNPNTVVVSAYNTAKSTLNVYLLDSVSGQVLHSTTFEGVDSKKNIQCTLAENWFACTFFGRYALKDDAGQPLSGQSLQGYQIVVSDLYESDYADDRGPLGDAANFSSTDPVDTPTGAPLPSVISQAWIVSAPLAALAVTQTRQGITSRHILGYLPESHAIVSLPRQLLEPRRTVGRDPTPAEMEAEGLLKYHPALEIDPRQFVSHQRDVLGVQKIITSPTIVESTSLIFSFGVDVFGSRVAPSFAFDILGKGFNKISLISTVLALTVGVAVLGPIVRKKQTNLRWA
;
A
#
# COMPACT_ATOMS: atom_id res chain seq x y z
N MET A 1 -34.52 38.26 -23.10
CA MET A 1 -34.68 37.47 -21.86
C MET A 1 -34.49 35.98 -22.17
N ARG A 2 -33.27 35.57 -22.55
CA ARG A 2 -32.89 34.17 -22.89
C ARG A 2 -31.41 33.90 -22.57
N LEU A 3 -30.93 34.41 -21.44
CA LEU A 3 -29.57 34.18 -20.93
C LEU A 3 -29.54 33.21 -19.74
N ALA A 4 -30.71 32.76 -19.27
CA ALA A 4 -30.83 31.87 -18.12
C ALA A 4 -30.49 30.38 -18.38
N PRO A 5 -30.68 29.77 -19.58
CA PRO A 5 -30.37 28.35 -19.75
C PRO A 5 -28.89 28.07 -20.05
N LEU A 6 -28.12 29.06 -20.54
CA LEU A 6 -26.68 28.88 -20.78
C LEU A 6 -25.85 28.90 -19.48
N LEU A 7 -26.36 29.59 -18.43
CA LEU A 7 -25.73 29.61 -17.11
C LEU A 7 -25.96 28.33 -16.30
N LEU A 8 -26.96 27.50 -16.65
CA LEU A 8 -27.17 26.18 -16.05
C LEU A 8 -26.37 25.05 -16.72
N ALA A 9 -25.88 25.25 -17.95
CA ALA A 9 -24.92 24.34 -18.57
C ALA A 9 -23.46 24.65 -18.20
N ALA A 10 -23.22 25.83 -17.58
CA ALA A 10 -21.92 26.28 -17.08
C ALA A 10 -21.79 26.19 -15.55
N THR A 11 -22.71 25.49 -14.86
CA THR A 11 -22.43 25.01 -13.51
C THR A 11 -21.44 23.87 -13.67
N SER A 12 -20.17 24.14 -13.35
CA SER A 12 -19.14 23.13 -13.16
C SER A 12 -19.76 21.84 -12.63
N LEU A 13 -19.62 20.74 -13.39
CA LEU A 13 -19.83 19.39 -12.89
C LEU A 13 -18.98 19.27 -11.63
N VAL A 14 -19.59 19.41 -10.44
CA VAL A 14 -18.88 19.31 -9.18
C VAL A 14 -18.53 17.84 -9.00
N GLY A 15 -17.32 17.47 -9.42
CA GLY A 15 -16.75 16.13 -9.23
C GLY A 15 -16.07 15.94 -7.87
N ALA A 16 -16.15 16.94 -6.99
CA ALA A 16 -15.53 16.91 -5.67
C ALA A 16 -16.45 16.24 -4.65
N VAL A 17 -15.87 15.44 -3.76
CA VAL A 17 -16.56 14.86 -2.60
C VAL A 17 -17.12 15.99 -1.74
N PHE A 18 -18.39 15.88 -1.34
CA PHE A 18 -18.99 16.88 -0.45
C PHE A 18 -18.45 16.73 0.97
N VAL A 19 -18.37 17.84 1.72
CA VAL A 19 -17.82 17.85 3.09
C VAL A 19 -18.57 16.91 4.03
N ASP A 20 -19.87 16.72 3.82
CA ASP A 20 -20.73 15.79 4.59
C ASP A 20 -20.63 14.32 4.13
N GLU A 21 -19.93 14.04 3.05
CA GLU A 21 -19.60 12.68 2.59
C GLU A 21 -18.20 12.23 3.06
N VAL A 22 -17.32 13.17 3.42
CA VAL A 22 -15.98 12.87 3.92
C VAL A 22 -16.07 12.09 5.24
N GLY A 23 -15.44 10.92 5.26
CA GLY A 23 -15.46 9.98 6.38
C GLY A 23 -16.67 9.04 6.37
N ASP A 24 -17.66 9.25 5.50
CA ASP A 24 -18.83 8.37 5.34
C ASP A 24 -18.60 7.38 4.18
N ILE A 25 -18.23 7.90 3.01
CA ILE A 25 -18.00 7.07 1.81
C ILE A 25 -16.57 6.57 1.67
N ASP A 26 -15.64 7.14 2.44
CA ASP A 26 -14.21 6.90 2.30
C ASP A 26 -13.52 6.65 3.64
N PHE A 27 -12.35 6.04 3.59
CA PHE A 27 -11.47 5.84 4.73
C PHE A 27 -10.00 5.89 4.30
N HIS A 28 -9.13 6.21 5.25
CA HIS A 28 -7.70 6.34 5.02
C HIS A 28 -6.96 5.87 6.25
N HIS A 29 -6.18 4.81 6.07
CA HIS A 29 -5.13 4.45 7.01
C HIS A 29 -3.91 5.28 6.64
N GLU A 30 -3.74 6.38 7.36
CA GLU A 30 -2.56 7.25 7.29
C GLU A 30 -1.42 6.58 8.05
N LEU A 31 -0.53 5.87 7.35
CA LEU A 31 0.48 4.98 7.94
C LEU A 31 1.89 5.59 7.86
N VAL A 32 2.75 5.17 8.78
CA VAL A 32 4.19 5.51 8.74
C VAL A 32 4.99 4.29 8.29
N GLY A 33 4.49 3.08 8.51
CA GLY A 33 5.22 1.83 8.31
C GLY A 33 5.69 1.24 9.63
N VAL A 34 6.20 0.01 9.57
CA VAL A 34 6.57 -0.74 10.77
C VAL A 34 7.83 -0.09 11.36
N PRO A 35 7.77 0.45 12.59
CA PRO A 35 8.91 1.13 13.21
C PRO A 35 10.08 0.18 13.41
N GLN A 36 11.29 0.61 13.06
CA GLN A 36 12.49 -0.18 13.28
C GLN A 36 13.10 0.12 14.66
N VAL A 37 13.77 -0.87 15.27
CA VAL A 37 14.34 -0.76 16.62
C VAL A 37 15.30 0.42 16.73
N GLU A 38 16.20 0.54 15.75
CA GLU A 38 17.35 1.46 15.77
C GLU A 38 16.99 2.90 15.38
N THR A 39 15.78 3.11 14.87
CA THR A 39 15.34 4.38 14.31
C THR A 39 14.09 4.92 14.99
N THR A 40 13.66 4.34 16.11
CA THR A 40 12.44 4.77 16.82
C THR A 40 12.79 5.38 18.17
N LEU A 41 12.40 6.64 18.40
CA LEU A 41 12.83 7.40 19.57
C LEU A 41 11.78 8.42 20.03
N PHE A 42 11.83 8.76 21.33
CA PHE A 42 11.13 9.92 21.86
C PHE A 42 12.06 11.14 21.82
N HIS A 43 11.56 12.28 21.35
CA HIS A 43 12.32 13.51 21.32
C HIS A 43 11.41 14.73 21.51
N LYS A 44 11.94 15.79 22.13
CA LYS A 44 11.20 17.04 22.34
C LYS A 44 11.32 17.89 21.08
N PRO A 45 10.21 18.24 20.41
CA PRO A 45 10.26 18.97 19.14
C PRO A 45 10.80 20.40 19.28
N ARG A 46 10.84 20.95 20.50
CA ARG A 46 11.46 22.23 20.84
C ARG A 46 12.19 22.10 22.16
N LYS A 47 13.23 22.91 22.33
CA LYS A 47 14.05 22.94 23.55
C LYS A 47 13.27 23.17 24.84
N ASP A 48 12.27 24.06 24.80
CA ASP A 48 11.47 24.42 25.97
C ASP A 48 10.24 23.51 26.17
N ASP A 49 9.94 22.62 25.23
CA ASP A 49 8.77 21.75 25.31
C ASP A 49 8.95 20.67 26.36
N LYS A 50 7.90 20.43 27.14
CA LYS A 50 7.86 19.35 28.14
C LYS A 50 7.40 18.02 27.55
N ALA A 51 6.67 18.06 26.43
CA ALA A 51 6.12 16.88 25.78
C ALA A 51 7.02 16.46 24.62
N SER A 52 7.39 15.19 24.58
CA SER A 52 8.02 14.58 23.41
C SER A 52 6.99 14.12 22.39
N LEU A 53 7.43 14.13 21.13
CA LEU A 53 6.83 13.36 20.04
C LEU A 53 7.56 12.04 19.89
N LEU A 54 6.90 11.08 19.24
CA LEU A 54 7.45 9.78 18.92
C LEU A 54 7.85 9.76 17.45
N TYR A 55 9.13 9.58 17.17
CA TYR A 55 9.68 9.60 15.81
C TYR A 55 10.08 8.21 15.37
N THR A 56 9.95 7.94 14.08
CA THR A 56 10.50 6.72 13.48
C THR A 56 10.92 6.93 12.04
N LEU A 57 11.97 6.22 11.61
CA LEU A 57 12.21 5.88 10.20
C LEU A 57 11.79 4.43 10.01
N SER A 58 10.64 4.23 9.40
CA SER A 58 10.03 2.91 9.24
C SER A 58 10.74 2.06 8.20
N ASP A 59 10.37 0.78 8.17
CA ASP A 59 10.92 -0.16 7.21
C ASP A 59 10.61 0.19 5.75
N VAL A 60 9.50 0.89 5.47
CA VAL A 60 9.10 1.32 4.11
C VAL A 60 9.80 2.61 3.64
N GLY A 61 10.69 3.21 4.44
CA GLY A 61 11.46 4.39 4.05
C GLY A 61 10.73 5.71 4.29
N VAL A 62 9.76 5.71 5.20
CA VAL A 62 9.04 6.91 5.64
C VAL A 62 9.59 7.34 6.99
N VAL A 63 10.07 8.58 7.07
CA VAL A 63 10.39 9.22 8.35
C VAL A 63 9.21 10.05 8.80
N GLY A 64 8.83 9.95 10.06
CA GLY A 64 7.68 10.70 10.56
C GLY A 64 7.65 10.85 12.08
N ALA A 65 6.76 11.72 12.52
CA ALA A 65 6.45 11.98 13.91
C ALA A 65 4.98 11.66 14.19
N VAL A 66 4.73 10.95 15.28
CA VAL A 66 3.39 10.60 15.77
C VAL A 66 3.20 11.20 17.16
N ASN A 67 1.99 11.70 17.41
CA ASN A 67 1.62 12.24 18.70
C ASN A 67 1.38 11.08 19.69
N PRO A 68 2.15 10.98 20.80
CA PRO A 68 1.99 9.87 21.73
C PRO A 68 0.63 9.86 22.44
N SER A 69 -0.11 10.96 22.50
CA SER A 69 -1.40 10.98 23.21
C SER A 69 -2.51 10.21 22.50
N ASN A 70 -2.52 10.19 21.16
CA ASN A 70 -3.63 9.67 20.35
C ASN A 70 -3.18 8.86 19.14
N GLY A 71 -1.88 8.76 18.87
CA GLY A 71 -1.34 8.03 17.72
C GLY A 71 -1.57 8.74 16.39
N ALA A 72 -1.99 10.01 16.37
CA ALA A 72 -2.15 10.76 15.12
C ALA A 72 -0.78 11.14 14.53
N VAL A 73 -0.66 11.06 13.21
CA VAL A 73 0.52 11.55 12.48
C VAL A 73 0.58 13.07 12.65
N VAL A 74 1.76 13.59 12.98
CA VAL A 74 2.03 15.03 13.05
C VAL A 74 2.60 15.50 11.70
N TRP A 75 3.56 14.74 11.18
CA TRP A 75 4.15 14.92 9.86
C TRP A 75 4.85 13.62 9.46
N ARG A 76 5.05 13.43 8.15
CA ARG A 76 5.78 12.31 7.57
C ARG A 76 6.36 12.69 6.21
N GLN A 77 7.46 12.05 5.82
CA GLN A 77 8.20 12.29 4.58
C GLN A 77 8.63 10.95 3.99
N PHE A 78 8.37 10.76 2.70
CA PHE A 78 8.75 9.54 1.99
C PHE A 78 10.06 9.76 1.24
N LEU A 79 11.17 9.31 1.83
CA LEU A 79 12.51 9.80 1.49
C LEU A 79 12.96 9.46 0.07
N THR A 80 12.68 8.25 -0.38
CA THR A 80 13.16 7.72 -1.68
C THR A 80 12.09 7.72 -2.76
N GLY A 81 10.82 8.00 -2.40
CA GLY A 81 9.66 7.79 -3.27
C GLY A 81 9.34 6.32 -3.59
N ASN A 82 10.15 5.37 -3.10
CA ASN A 82 10.02 3.94 -3.33
C ASN A 82 10.06 3.17 -2.01
N ILE A 83 9.26 2.11 -1.90
CA ILE A 83 9.15 1.34 -0.66
C ILE A 83 10.45 0.55 -0.43
N THR A 84 11.19 0.83 0.65
CA THR A 84 12.47 0.17 1.01
C THR A 84 12.27 -1.08 1.85
N ASN A 85 13.23 -2.00 1.99
CA ASN A 85 13.11 -3.20 2.84
C ASN A 85 13.82 -3.06 4.20
N GLY A 86 13.55 -1.95 4.91
CA GLY A 86 14.28 -1.59 6.12
C GLY A 86 15.55 -0.81 5.85
N GLY A 87 16.31 -0.60 6.92
CA GLY A 87 17.56 0.14 6.90
C GLY A 87 17.40 1.64 7.16
N GLY A 88 18.48 2.37 6.91
CA GLY A 88 18.60 3.77 7.27
C GLY A 88 18.80 3.99 8.77
N HIS A 89 19.03 5.25 9.14
CA HIS A 89 19.38 5.66 10.50
C HIS A 89 18.56 6.89 10.89
N LEU A 90 18.19 6.99 12.15
CA LEU A 90 17.55 8.18 12.73
C LEU A 90 18.21 8.49 14.07
N ARG A 91 18.59 9.75 14.26
CA ARG A 91 19.14 10.27 15.51
C ARG A 91 18.50 11.58 15.87
N ALA A 92 18.29 11.80 17.15
CA ALA A 92 17.80 13.06 17.69
C ALA A 92 18.96 13.88 18.25
N ALA A 93 18.99 15.17 17.93
CA ALA A 93 19.91 16.09 18.58
C ALA A 93 19.33 16.53 19.92
N GLU A 94 19.70 15.84 21.00
CA GLU A 94 19.19 16.14 22.34
C GLU A 94 19.47 17.59 22.73
N GLY A 95 18.42 18.30 23.17
CA GLY A 95 18.47 19.72 23.53
C GLY A 95 18.31 20.69 22.35
N GLU A 96 18.22 20.19 21.12
CA GLU A 96 17.92 20.94 19.91
C GLU A 96 16.49 20.64 19.41
N ASP A 97 16.05 21.37 18.37
CA ASP A 97 14.72 21.25 17.77
C ASP A 97 14.72 20.44 16.46
N TRP A 98 15.76 19.66 16.20
CA TRP A 98 15.94 18.91 14.96
C TRP A 98 16.35 17.45 15.19
N ILE A 99 15.99 16.63 14.21
CA ILE A 99 16.41 15.24 14.09
C ILE A 99 17.10 15.04 12.75
N VAL A 100 17.96 14.04 12.64
CA VAL A 100 18.67 13.72 11.41
C VAL A 100 18.39 12.28 11.01
N SER A 101 18.10 12.08 9.73
CA SER A 101 17.93 10.77 9.12
C SER A 101 18.94 10.55 8.00
N ALA A 102 19.28 9.29 7.79
CA ALA A 102 20.12 8.86 6.69
C ALA A 102 19.51 7.64 6.02
N LEU A 103 19.43 7.63 4.69
CA LEU A 103 18.94 6.50 3.93
C LEU A 103 19.55 6.52 2.51
N GLY A 104 20.02 5.36 2.05
CA GLY A 104 20.72 5.24 0.78
C GLY A 104 22.01 6.07 0.76
N SER A 105 22.09 7.06 -0.11
CA SER A 105 23.26 7.93 -0.26
C SER A 105 23.04 9.34 0.30
N SER A 106 21.96 9.56 1.05
CA SER A 106 21.51 10.90 1.46
C SER A 106 21.42 11.04 2.98
N VAL A 107 21.77 12.23 3.48
CA VAL A 107 21.58 12.63 4.88
C VAL A 107 20.70 13.87 4.92
N HIS A 108 19.70 13.85 5.79
CA HIS A 108 18.70 14.90 5.91
C HIS A 108 18.54 15.32 7.37
N ALA A 109 18.52 16.62 7.63
CA ALA A 109 18.06 17.17 8.91
C ALA A 109 16.64 17.71 8.80
N TRP A 110 15.83 17.48 9.82
CA TRP A 110 14.42 17.81 9.87
C TRP A 110 14.13 18.63 11.10
N ASN A 111 13.33 19.70 10.95
CA ASN A 111 12.74 20.34 12.12
C ASN A 111 11.78 19.35 12.81
N GLY A 112 12.01 19.09 14.10
CA GLY A 112 11.29 18.08 14.87
C GLY A 112 9.80 18.35 14.99
N LEU A 113 9.36 19.62 14.97
CA LEU A 113 7.93 19.95 15.04
C LEU A 113 7.25 19.89 13.68
N SER A 114 7.82 20.53 12.66
CA SER A 114 7.13 20.74 11.39
C SER A 114 7.44 19.70 10.31
N GLY A 115 8.44 18.84 10.51
CA GLY A 115 8.88 17.88 9.50
C GLY A 115 9.44 18.52 8.23
N ARG A 116 9.83 19.80 8.31
CA ARG A 116 10.44 20.51 7.18
C ARG A 116 11.91 20.15 7.14
N ASN A 117 12.40 19.84 5.95
CA ASN A 117 13.82 19.62 5.75
C ASN A 117 14.57 20.95 5.98
N ALA A 118 15.53 20.94 6.90
CA ALA A 118 16.38 22.09 7.20
C ALA A 118 17.56 22.16 6.21
N TRP A 119 18.19 21.01 5.98
CA TRP A 119 19.21 20.80 4.98
C TRP A 119 19.28 19.31 4.61
N TRP A 120 19.81 19.03 3.43
CA TRP A 120 20.16 17.70 2.99
C TRP A 120 21.45 17.73 2.18
N ILE A 121 22.12 16.59 2.10
CA ILE A 121 23.33 16.43 1.33
C ILE A 121 23.40 14.98 0.82
N ASP A 122 23.73 14.86 -0.47
CA ASP A 122 23.93 13.59 -1.15
C ASP A 122 25.43 13.27 -1.24
N PHE A 123 25.75 11.98 -1.18
CA PHE A 123 27.11 11.47 -1.18
C PHE A 123 27.28 10.36 -2.23
N THR A 124 28.53 10.04 -2.54
CA THR A 124 28.87 8.81 -3.24
C THR A 124 28.91 7.66 -2.26
N GLY A 125 28.53 6.46 -2.72
CA GLY A 125 28.44 5.29 -1.86
C GLY A 125 27.15 5.21 -1.04
N GLU A 126 27.15 4.28 -0.09
CA GLU A 126 26.02 3.94 0.76
C GLU A 126 26.30 4.37 2.21
N ILE A 127 25.33 5.02 2.85
CA ILE A 127 25.43 5.32 4.28
C ILE A 127 25.43 4.03 5.09
N ARG A 128 26.33 3.96 6.06
CA ARG A 128 26.49 2.82 6.96
C ARG A 128 26.08 3.13 8.38
N ASP A 129 26.29 4.38 8.81
CA ASP A 129 25.77 4.84 10.09
C ASP A 129 25.74 6.36 10.18
N LEU A 130 24.97 6.83 11.16
CA LEU A 130 24.72 8.23 11.47
C LEU A 130 24.72 8.41 12.98
N GLU A 131 25.47 9.38 13.49
CA GLU A 131 25.49 9.71 14.91
C GLU A 131 25.53 11.22 15.15
N VAL A 132 25.00 11.67 16.29
CA VAL A 132 25.06 13.09 16.67
C VAL A 132 26.11 13.26 17.75
N MET A 133 27.07 14.16 17.56
CA MET A 133 28.12 14.45 18.55
C MET A 133 27.91 15.82 19.20
N GLU A 134 28.28 15.94 20.48
CA GLU A 134 28.33 17.24 21.18
C GLU A 134 29.75 17.78 21.27
N LEU A 135 29.92 19.06 20.95
CA LEU A 135 31.20 19.75 21.08
C LEU A 135 31.38 20.33 22.47
N THR A 136 32.57 20.09 23.06
CA THR A 136 32.94 20.57 24.39
C THR A 136 33.05 22.09 24.50
N GLU A 137 33.41 22.77 23.42
CA GLU A 137 33.69 24.22 23.44
C GLU A 137 32.42 25.08 23.57
N ASN A 138 31.31 24.65 22.98
CA ASN A 138 30.09 25.45 22.85
C ASN A 138 28.78 24.67 23.04
N GLY A 139 28.83 23.36 23.31
CA GLY A 139 27.65 22.50 23.42
C GLY A 139 26.90 22.30 22.11
N ARG A 140 27.45 22.74 20.97
CA ARG A 140 26.81 22.58 19.65
C ARG A 140 26.79 21.10 19.27
N LYS A 141 25.68 20.69 18.66
CA LYS A 141 25.49 19.35 18.12
C LYS A 141 25.85 19.33 16.63
N ASP A 142 26.77 18.45 16.25
CA ASP A 142 27.16 18.19 14.86
C ASP A 142 26.82 16.75 14.49
N VAL A 143 26.76 16.46 13.19
CA VAL A 143 26.39 15.14 12.67
C VAL A 143 27.65 14.42 12.17
N LEU A 144 27.81 13.16 12.56
CA LEU A 144 28.80 12.24 12.00
C LEU A 144 28.11 11.29 11.05
N ALA A 145 28.60 11.22 9.82
CA ALA A 145 28.06 10.34 8.80
C ALA A 145 29.19 9.44 8.26
N LEU A 146 28.96 8.13 8.30
CA LEU A 146 29.89 7.10 7.86
C LEU A 146 29.35 6.45 6.58
N PHE A 147 30.16 6.46 5.52
CA PHE A 147 29.80 5.93 4.20
C PHE A 147 30.76 4.81 3.79
N GLU A 148 30.24 3.85 3.03
CA GLU A 148 31.03 2.90 2.26
C GLU A 148 30.96 3.28 0.78
N GLU A 149 32.12 3.54 0.17
CA GLU A 149 32.26 3.87 -1.25
C GLU A 149 32.27 2.58 -2.09
N GLU A 150 31.99 2.70 -3.39
CA GLU A 150 31.92 1.55 -4.31
C GLU A 150 33.24 0.76 -4.44
N ASP A 151 34.38 1.41 -4.17
CA ASP A 151 35.71 0.77 -4.21
C ASP A 151 36.06 0.01 -2.91
N GLY A 152 35.13 -0.01 -1.95
CA GLY A 152 35.25 -0.60 -0.62
C GLY A 152 36.01 0.26 0.38
N SER A 153 36.37 1.51 0.04
CA SER A 153 36.87 2.48 1.02
C SER A 153 35.74 3.02 1.88
N SER A 154 36.07 3.56 3.06
CA SER A 154 35.07 4.15 3.95
C SER A 154 35.39 5.62 4.23
N THR A 155 34.36 6.46 4.20
CA THR A 155 34.48 7.90 4.39
C THR A 155 33.71 8.31 5.63
N LEU A 156 34.39 8.95 6.59
CA LEU A 156 33.79 9.57 7.77
C LEU A 156 33.74 11.08 7.56
N ARG A 157 32.55 11.67 7.63
CA ARG A 157 32.36 13.13 7.57
C ARG A 157 31.77 13.66 8.86
N ARG A 158 32.24 14.84 9.26
CA ARG A 158 31.56 15.67 10.25
C ARG A 158 30.84 16.80 9.54
N LEU A 159 29.53 16.87 9.71
CA LEU A 159 28.66 17.90 9.17
C LEU A 159 28.23 18.84 10.29
N ASN A 160 28.18 20.13 9.99
CA ASN A 160 27.62 21.12 10.88
C ASN A 160 26.11 20.87 11.05
N GLY A 161 25.63 20.74 12.29
CA GLY A 161 24.23 20.41 12.56
C GLY A 161 23.24 21.48 12.08
N GLY A 162 23.65 22.74 11.97
CA GLY A 162 22.76 23.84 11.60
C GLY A 162 22.52 24.00 10.09
N ASP A 163 23.54 23.78 9.26
CA ASP A 163 23.49 24.04 7.82
C ASP A 163 23.97 22.88 6.94
N GLY A 164 24.41 21.76 7.53
CA GLY A 164 24.87 20.58 6.81
C GLY A 164 26.24 20.74 6.14
N THR A 165 26.95 21.85 6.36
CA THR A 165 28.27 22.06 5.74
C THR A 165 29.30 21.06 6.26
N VAL A 166 30.13 20.53 5.35
CA VAL A 166 31.20 19.60 5.71
C VAL A 166 32.30 20.35 6.48
N VAL A 167 32.49 20.01 7.75
CA VAL A 167 33.52 20.59 8.61
C VAL A 167 34.88 19.97 8.29
N TRP A 168 34.91 18.63 8.24
CA TRP A 168 36.07 17.86 7.78
C TRP A 168 35.62 16.49 7.29
N GLU A 169 36.52 15.83 6.57
CA GLU A 169 36.33 14.50 6.03
C GLU A 169 37.60 13.66 6.26
N PHE A 170 37.40 12.38 6.58
CA PHE A 170 38.44 11.38 6.69
C PHE A 170 38.13 10.21 5.76
N HIS A 171 39.08 9.88 4.89
CA HIS A 171 39.00 8.72 3.99
C HIS A 171 39.87 7.59 4.51
N ASP A 172 39.30 6.40 4.70
CA ASP A 172 40.04 5.18 5.00
C ASP A 172 40.10 4.25 3.79
N THR A 173 41.29 4.08 3.25
CA THR A 173 41.57 3.18 2.12
C THR A 173 41.89 1.76 2.55
N SER A 174 41.67 1.43 3.83
CA SER A 174 42.04 0.15 4.43
C SER A 174 41.15 -1.03 4.00
N LYS A 175 40.10 -0.77 3.19
CA LYS A 175 39.15 -1.75 2.65
C LYS A 175 38.54 -2.66 3.72
N THR A 176 38.27 -2.10 4.90
CA THR A 176 37.47 -2.75 5.92
C THR A 176 35.99 -2.51 5.67
N ASN A 177 35.14 -3.34 6.24
CA ASN A 177 33.69 -3.19 6.16
C ASN A 177 33.22 -2.26 7.30
N PRO A 178 32.95 -0.96 7.05
CA PRO A 178 32.46 -0.05 8.08
C PRO A 178 31.11 -0.52 8.64
N LEU A 179 30.98 -0.53 9.97
CA LEU A 179 29.76 -0.95 10.65
C LEU A 179 29.02 0.26 11.22
N GLN A 180 29.59 0.92 12.23
CA GLN A 180 28.94 1.99 13.00
C GLN A 180 29.94 3.03 13.49
N VAL A 181 29.45 4.25 13.73
CA VAL A 181 30.21 5.36 14.30
C VAL A 181 29.69 5.67 15.71
N SER A 182 30.62 5.92 16.63
CA SER A 182 30.34 6.26 18.02
C SER A 182 31.23 7.42 18.44
N ASN A 183 30.89 8.04 19.56
CA ASN A 183 31.65 9.14 20.12
C ASN A 183 31.52 9.18 21.65
N ASN A 184 32.51 9.80 22.27
CA ASN A 184 32.40 10.35 23.62
C ASN A 184 32.82 11.84 23.59
N ILE A 185 33.06 12.41 24.76
CA ILE A 185 33.46 13.82 24.93
C ILE A 185 34.80 14.13 24.25
N GLU A 186 35.70 13.15 24.14
CA GLU A 186 37.10 13.36 23.73
C GLU A 186 37.43 12.84 22.32
N ARG A 187 36.77 11.78 21.86
CA ARG A 187 37.15 10.98 20.70
C ARG A 187 35.94 10.51 19.90
N ILE A 188 36.16 10.28 18.62
CA ILE A 188 35.24 9.59 17.71
C ILE A 188 35.78 8.19 17.46
N PHE A 189 34.92 7.19 17.42
CA PHE A 189 35.24 5.79 17.21
C PHE A 189 34.52 5.30 15.97
N VAL A 190 35.25 4.76 15.00
CA VAL A 190 34.64 4.05 13.86
C VAL A 190 34.90 2.56 14.04
N VAL A 191 33.81 1.82 14.18
CA VAL A 191 33.83 0.36 14.30
C VAL A 191 33.72 -0.24 12.90
N SER A 192 34.69 -1.06 12.53
CA SER A 192 34.69 -1.77 11.25
C SER A 192 35.04 -3.25 11.43
N LEU A 193 34.57 -4.06 10.49
CA LEU A 193 34.88 -5.48 10.42
C LEU A 193 35.97 -5.71 9.38
N TYR A 194 36.95 -6.57 9.71
CA TYR A 194 37.99 -6.98 8.78
C TYR A 194 38.12 -8.50 8.79
N GLY A 195 38.31 -9.12 7.62
CA GLY A 195 38.33 -10.57 7.53
C GLY A 195 37.86 -11.08 6.17
N SER A 196 37.38 -12.32 6.15
CA SER A 196 36.71 -12.94 5.00
C SER A 196 35.23 -13.11 5.29
N ALA A 197 34.43 -13.43 4.26
CA ALA A 197 32.96 -13.35 4.26
C ALA A 197 32.22 -13.97 5.48
N ASN A 198 32.79 -14.98 6.15
CA ASN A 198 32.18 -15.64 7.31
C ASN A 198 33.09 -15.64 8.56
N SER A 199 34.15 -14.83 8.57
CA SER A 199 35.19 -14.86 9.60
C SER A 199 35.81 -13.48 9.75
N HIS A 200 35.20 -12.67 10.60
CA HIS A 200 35.56 -11.28 10.84
C HIS A 200 36.21 -11.10 12.21
N GLY A 201 37.10 -10.10 12.30
CA GLY A 201 37.54 -9.49 13.54
C GLY A 201 36.99 -8.06 13.62
N VAL A 202 36.85 -7.54 14.84
CA VAL A 202 36.40 -6.17 15.10
C VAL A 202 37.61 -5.25 15.19
N ARG A 203 37.59 -4.15 14.44
CA ARG A 203 38.57 -3.07 14.45
C ARG A 203 37.87 -1.78 14.87
N VAL A 204 38.56 -0.98 15.67
CA VAL A 204 38.08 0.31 16.16
C VAL A 204 39.15 1.34 15.84
N SER A 205 38.85 2.24 14.92
CA SER A 205 39.71 3.39 14.63
C SER A 205 39.27 4.59 15.47
N VAL A 206 40.25 5.26 16.09
CA VAL A 206 40.04 6.35 17.03
C VAL A 206 40.44 7.66 16.35
N HIS A 207 39.54 8.64 16.34
CA HIS A 207 39.69 9.90 15.64
C HIS A 207 39.62 11.10 16.58
N ASP A 208 40.34 12.15 16.21
CA ASP A 208 40.28 13.46 16.85
C ASP A 208 39.00 14.21 16.44
N THR A 209 38.26 14.77 17.41
CA THR A 209 36.96 15.42 17.17
C THR A 209 37.07 16.69 16.32
N LEU A 210 38.18 17.42 16.44
CA LEU A 210 38.39 18.71 15.76
C LEU A 210 38.94 18.54 14.35
N THR A 211 39.90 17.63 14.16
CA THR A 211 40.62 17.47 12.89
C THR A 211 40.21 16.27 12.06
N GLY A 212 39.48 15.31 12.64
CA GLY A 212 39.11 14.04 11.99
C GLY A 212 40.26 13.05 11.79
N LYS A 213 41.50 13.44 12.14
CA LYS A 213 42.67 12.58 11.93
C LYS A 213 42.61 11.34 12.82
N ARG A 214 42.98 10.20 12.24
CA ARG A 214 43.14 8.94 12.99
C ARG A 214 44.32 9.05 13.96
N VAL A 215 44.04 8.83 15.24
CA VAL A 215 44.98 8.92 16.37
C VAL A 215 45.43 7.54 16.82
N ASP A 216 44.51 6.56 16.85
CA ASP A 216 44.82 5.18 17.20
C ASP A 216 43.99 4.22 16.34
N ASP A 217 44.41 2.96 16.33
CA ASP A 217 43.78 1.90 15.56
C ASP A 217 43.89 0.57 16.32
N ILE A 218 42.76 0.12 16.86
CA ILE A 218 42.68 -0.97 17.83
C ILE A 218 42.02 -2.18 17.18
N SER A 219 42.72 -3.31 17.20
CA SER A 219 42.17 -4.62 16.83
C SER A 219 41.71 -5.35 18.08
N LEU A 220 40.41 -5.67 18.18
CA LEU A 220 39.77 -6.27 19.36
C LEU A 220 39.60 -7.79 19.26
N GLY A 221 39.84 -8.39 18.09
CA GLY A 221 39.60 -9.81 17.86
C GLY A 221 40.46 -10.42 16.76
N THR A 222 40.47 -11.75 16.68
CA THR A 222 41.08 -12.48 15.57
C THR A 222 40.02 -12.85 14.55
N LYS A 223 40.43 -13.15 13.31
CA LYS A 223 39.51 -13.60 12.25
C LYS A 223 38.74 -14.84 12.74
N GLY A 224 37.41 -14.74 12.85
CA GLY A 224 36.53 -15.80 13.33
C GLY A 224 35.80 -15.49 14.64
N ASP A 225 36.03 -14.32 15.23
CA ASP A 225 35.31 -13.86 16.43
C ASP A 225 33.87 -13.42 16.13
N VAL A 226 33.60 -12.99 14.89
CA VAL A 226 32.32 -12.48 14.38
C VAL A 226 32.02 -13.20 13.06
N GLY A 227 30.88 -13.87 12.94
CA GLY A 227 30.48 -14.56 11.72
C GLY A 227 29.90 -13.59 10.71
N SER A 228 28.94 -12.77 11.14
CA SER A 228 28.21 -11.79 10.34
C SER A 228 28.16 -10.41 11.00
N LYS A 229 27.75 -9.37 10.23
CA LYS A 229 27.51 -8.03 10.78
C LYS A 229 26.51 -8.05 11.94
N ASP A 230 25.49 -8.89 11.80
CA ASP A 230 24.39 -9.02 12.76
C ASP A 230 24.86 -9.56 14.11
N ASP A 231 26.06 -10.18 14.20
CA ASP A 231 26.61 -10.67 15.47
C ASP A 231 27.15 -9.52 16.36
N VAL A 232 27.35 -8.32 15.78
CA VAL A 232 27.63 -7.09 16.55
C VAL A 232 26.30 -6.47 16.97
N MET A 233 25.91 -6.73 18.21
CA MET A 233 24.58 -6.38 18.73
C MET A 233 24.41 -4.90 19.02
N PHE A 234 25.50 -4.21 19.37
CA PHE A 234 25.44 -2.83 19.86
C PHE A 234 26.77 -2.11 19.78
N VAL A 235 26.73 -0.87 19.29
CA VAL A 235 27.78 0.13 19.46
C VAL A 235 27.15 1.34 20.14
N GLY A 236 27.53 1.57 21.41
CA GLY A 236 27.00 2.68 22.19
C GLY A 236 27.68 3.98 21.80
N ALA A 237 26.91 5.07 21.75
CA ALA A 237 27.39 6.42 21.50
C ALA A 237 26.85 7.38 22.57
N ASN A 238 27.46 8.57 22.69
CA ASN A 238 27.04 9.64 23.60
C ASN A 238 26.90 9.20 25.07
N SER A 239 27.69 8.21 25.50
CA SER A 239 27.75 7.72 26.88
C SER A 239 29.07 8.13 27.54
N ALA A 240 29.08 8.19 28.88
CA ALA A 240 30.31 8.38 29.66
C ALA A 240 31.41 7.36 29.33
N SER A 241 31.00 6.13 28.97
CA SER A 241 31.89 5.05 28.57
C SER A 241 31.21 4.24 27.46
N PRO A 242 31.39 4.62 26.19
CA PRO A 242 30.75 3.92 25.08
C PRO A 242 31.36 2.53 24.91
N ILE A 243 30.52 1.54 24.61
CA ILE A 243 30.92 0.14 24.48
C ILE A 243 30.58 -0.40 23.10
N VAL A 244 31.32 -1.41 22.67
CA VAL A 244 30.95 -2.30 21.56
C VAL A 244 30.80 -3.71 22.10
N ALA A 245 29.74 -4.38 21.67
CA ALA A 245 29.41 -5.71 22.16
C ALA A 245 28.93 -6.62 21.03
N TRP A 246 29.45 -7.84 21.02
CA TRP A 246 29.17 -8.83 19.98
C TRP A 246 29.13 -10.24 20.57
N THR A 247 28.43 -11.14 19.91
CA THR A 247 28.34 -12.55 20.31
C THR A 247 29.20 -13.42 19.41
N ASP A 248 29.47 -14.64 19.85
CA ASP A 248 29.88 -15.72 18.94
C ASP A 248 28.67 -16.22 18.12
N GLY A 249 28.95 -16.96 17.04
CA GLY A 249 27.89 -17.45 16.13
C GLY A 249 26.90 -18.43 16.80
N GLU A 250 27.31 -19.12 17.87
CA GLU A 250 26.43 -19.98 18.68
C GLU A 250 25.65 -19.22 19.76
N ARG A 251 25.86 -17.90 19.91
CA ARG A 251 25.28 -17.04 20.96
C ARG A 251 25.48 -17.61 22.37
N SER A 252 26.64 -18.23 22.59
CA SER A 252 27.04 -18.84 23.86
C SER A 252 27.79 -17.87 24.78
N LYS A 253 28.48 -16.89 24.19
CA LYS A 253 29.29 -15.91 24.91
C LYS A 253 29.06 -14.50 24.36
N LEU A 254 28.93 -13.55 25.27
CA LEU A 254 28.93 -12.13 24.98
C LEU A 254 30.34 -11.56 25.20
N LYS A 255 30.88 -10.92 24.18
CA LYS A 255 32.16 -10.19 24.24
C LYS A 255 31.85 -8.70 24.27
N VAL A 256 32.42 -7.98 25.24
CA VAL A 256 32.22 -6.54 25.40
C VAL A 256 33.57 -5.83 25.51
N ASN A 257 33.71 -4.71 24.83
CA ASN A 257 34.87 -3.82 24.91
C ASN A 257 34.40 -2.38 25.17
N VAL A 258 35.11 -1.69 26.06
CA VAL A 258 34.99 -0.24 26.22
C VAL A 258 35.78 0.42 25.10
N LEU A 259 35.10 1.22 24.27
CA LEU A 259 35.69 1.83 23.08
C LEU A 259 36.89 2.72 23.47
N GLY A 260 37.99 2.57 22.72
CA GLY A 260 39.28 3.20 23.02
C GLY A 260 40.22 2.36 23.89
N THR A 261 39.81 1.17 24.35
CA THR A 261 40.67 0.23 25.10
C THR A 261 41.02 -1.01 24.29
N LYS A 262 42.15 -1.65 24.59
CA LYS A 262 42.66 -2.84 23.86
C LYS A 262 42.12 -4.18 24.39
N SER A 263 41.54 -4.19 25.58
CA SER A 263 41.07 -5.40 26.26
C SER A 263 39.57 -5.63 26.05
N LYS A 264 39.18 -6.84 25.66
CA LYS A 264 37.79 -7.31 25.71
C LYS A 264 37.53 -8.16 26.94
N GLN A 265 36.29 -8.18 27.41
CA GLN A 265 35.81 -9.03 28.51
C GLN A 265 34.73 -9.97 27.97
N GLU A 266 34.70 -11.21 28.42
CA GLU A 266 33.75 -12.23 27.96
C GLU A 266 32.83 -12.69 29.09
N PHE A 267 31.54 -12.81 28.81
CA PHE A 267 30.51 -13.26 29.73
C PHE A 267 29.71 -14.41 29.13
N PRO A 268 29.39 -15.47 29.89
CA PRO A 268 28.55 -16.56 29.39
C PRO A 268 27.10 -16.08 29.24
N LEU A 269 26.46 -16.43 28.13
CA LEU A 269 25.04 -16.21 27.90
C LEU A 269 24.21 -17.39 28.43
N PRO A 270 22.90 -17.21 28.70
CA PRO A 270 22.01 -18.31 29.04
C PRO A 270 22.02 -19.42 27.99
N ALA A 271 21.84 -20.67 28.41
CA ALA A 271 21.68 -21.78 27.47
C ALA A 271 20.44 -21.57 26.57
N ASP A 272 20.51 -22.07 25.34
CA ASP A 272 19.45 -21.95 24.32
C ASP A 272 19.02 -20.50 24.01
N THR A 273 19.96 -19.55 24.09
CA THR A 273 19.73 -18.15 23.70
C THR A 273 19.47 -18.05 22.20
N LEU A 274 18.29 -17.55 21.84
CA LEU A 274 17.85 -17.34 20.47
C LEU A 274 18.23 -15.94 19.97
N GLU A 275 18.09 -14.92 20.82
CA GLU A 275 18.35 -13.52 20.46
C GLU A 275 18.96 -12.79 21.65
N VAL A 276 19.88 -11.86 21.38
CA VAL A 276 20.49 -10.97 22.36
C VAL A 276 20.30 -9.54 21.90
N ALA A 277 19.89 -8.65 22.80
CA ALA A 277 19.82 -7.21 22.57
C ALA A 277 20.50 -6.48 23.73
N ILE A 278 21.13 -5.34 23.44
CA ILE A 278 21.81 -4.53 24.45
C ILE A 278 21.15 -3.17 24.54
N HIS A 279 20.91 -2.75 25.76
CA HIS A 279 20.16 -1.56 26.12
C HIS A 279 21.03 -0.70 27.02
N ALA A 280 21.51 0.43 26.50
CA ALA A 280 22.41 1.34 27.22
C ALA A 280 21.95 2.80 27.06
N PRO A 281 22.26 3.70 28.01
CA PRO A 281 21.91 5.10 27.92
C PRO A 281 22.70 5.82 26.82
N HIS A 282 22.15 6.90 26.27
CA HIS A 282 22.76 7.71 25.20
C HIS A 282 23.03 9.15 25.68
N HIS A 283 23.27 9.30 26.99
CA HIS A 283 23.50 10.59 27.63
C HIS A 283 24.85 10.59 28.37
N LEU A 284 25.66 11.63 28.16
CA LEU A 284 27.04 11.70 28.66
C LEU A 284 27.14 11.70 30.19
N GLN A 285 26.10 12.18 30.87
CA GLN A 285 26.03 12.23 32.33
C GLN A 285 25.35 11.00 32.95
N ALA A 286 24.84 10.08 32.14
CA ALA A 286 24.16 8.88 32.64
C ALA A 286 25.15 7.95 33.35
N GLU A 287 24.67 7.26 34.38
CA GLU A 287 25.43 6.17 35.00
C GLU A 287 25.80 5.11 33.94
N PRO A 288 27.04 4.58 33.95
CA PRO A 288 27.56 3.69 32.91
C PRO A 288 27.07 2.25 33.11
N HIS A 289 25.75 2.09 33.17
CA HIS A 289 25.05 0.82 33.24
C HIS A 289 24.47 0.45 31.88
N PHE A 290 24.53 -0.82 31.53
CA PHE A 290 23.84 -1.37 30.36
C PHE A 290 23.18 -2.70 30.72
N LEU A 291 22.09 -3.01 30.02
CA LEU A 291 21.33 -4.23 30.19
C LEU A 291 21.54 -5.13 28.97
N VAL A 292 21.86 -6.39 29.24
CA VAL A 292 21.88 -7.47 28.25
C VAL A 292 20.54 -8.20 28.36
N HIS A 293 19.77 -8.13 27.30
CA HIS A 293 18.49 -8.82 27.15
C HIS A 293 18.72 -10.10 26.35
N SER A 294 18.47 -11.25 26.97
CA SER A 294 18.56 -12.56 26.32
C SER A 294 17.17 -13.18 26.21
N ARG A 295 16.80 -13.56 24.98
CA ARG A 295 15.59 -14.35 24.71
C ARG A 295 15.97 -15.80 24.52
N THR A 296 15.32 -16.67 25.26
CA THR A 296 15.48 -18.13 25.18
C THR A 296 14.13 -18.76 24.86
N LYS A 297 14.11 -20.06 24.59
CA LYS A 297 12.85 -20.81 24.46
C LYS A 297 11.99 -20.78 25.72
N ALA A 298 12.59 -20.55 26.89
CA ALA A 298 11.89 -20.51 28.17
C ALA A 298 11.28 -19.12 28.49
N GLY A 299 11.71 -18.07 27.79
CA GLY A 299 11.23 -16.70 28.02
C GLY A 299 12.32 -15.66 27.81
N ASN A 300 12.20 -14.52 28.48
CA ASN A 300 13.15 -13.40 28.35
C ASN A 300 13.81 -13.06 29.69
N LYS A 301 15.12 -12.79 29.67
CA LYS A 301 15.94 -12.45 30.85
C LYS A 301 16.69 -11.13 30.60
N GLY A 302 16.79 -10.29 31.63
CA GLY A 302 17.65 -9.11 31.61
C GLY A 302 18.78 -9.24 32.63
N GLU A 303 20.01 -8.95 32.23
CA GLU A 303 21.20 -8.94 33.10
C GLU A 303 21.84 -7.55 33.04
N VAL A 304 22.03 -6.89 34.18
CA VAL A 304 22.55 -5.52 34.25
C VAL A 304 24.04 -5.54 34.58
N PHE A 305 24.81 -4.76 33.82
CA PHE A 305 26.26 -4.64 33.93
C PHE A 305 26.66 -3.19 34.20
N HIS A 306 27.77 -3.01 34.91
CA HIS A 306 28.39 -1.73 35.24
C HIS A 306 29.78 -1.61 34.63
N VAL A 307 30.08 -0.45 34.05
CA VAL A 307 31.42 -0.09 33.58
C VAL A 307 32.08 0.85 34.58
N ASN A 308 33.19 0.40 35.17
CA ASN A 308 33.96 1.24 36.09
C ASN A 308 34.82 2.25 35.31
N LEU A 309 34.44 3.52 35.36
CA LEU A 309 35.11 4.60 34.61
C LEU A 309 36.60 4.80 34.96
N LYS A 310 37.09 4.29 36.09
CA LYS A 310 38.49 4.48 36.50
C LYS A 310 39.45 3.48 35.85
N ASN A 311 38.99 2.25 35.61
CA ASN A 311 39.83 1.16 35.09
C ASN A 311 39.23 0.44 33.88
N ASN A 312 38.07 0.88 33.39
CA ASN A 312 37.32 0.30 32.28
C ASN A 312 36.95 -1.19 32.48
N ALA A 313 36.94 -1.67 33.73
CA ALA A 313 36.48 -3.01 34.05
C ALA A 313 34.94 -3.09 33.96
N ILE A 314 34.43 -4.19 33.42
CA ILE A 314 33.00 -4.44 33.26
C ILE A 314 32.64 -5.55 34.24
N SER A 315 31.67 -5.30 35.11
CA SER A 315 31.18 -6.29 36.06
C SER A 315 29.68 -6.41 35.99
N LYS A 316 29.18 -7.64 36.10
CA LYS A 316 27.75 -7.90 36.28
C LYS A 316 27.32 -7.37 37.65
N ASP A 317 26.29 -6.54 37.69
CA ASP A 317 25.77 -5.93 38.91
C ASP A 317 24.63 -6.77 39.51
N HIS A 318 23.54 -6.97 38.75
CA HIS A 318 22.40 -7.79 39.19
C HIS A 318 21.61 -8.39 38.02
N ASP A 319 20.73 -9.34 38.36
CA ASP A 319 19.81 -10.00 37.43
C ASP A 319 18.38 -9.49 37.60
N LEU A 320 17.68 -9.35 36.47
CA LEU A 320 16.23 -9.22 36.43
C LEU A 320 15.60 -10.62 36.26
N PRO A 321 14.39 -10.85 36.80
CA PRO A 321 13.77 -12.18 36.79
C PRO A 321 13.52 -12.67 35.36
N LEU A 322 13.74 -13.97 35.13
CA LEU A 322 13.27 -14.66 33.92
C LEU A 322 11.73 -14.68 33.95
N LEU A 323 11.09 -14.15 32.91
CA LEU A 323 9.63 -14.23 32.74
C LEU A 323 9.32 -15.02 31.47
N PRO A 324 8.25 -15.83 31.47
CA PRO A 324 7.84 -16.60 30.29
C PRO A 324 7.32 -15.69 29.18
N GLY A 325 7.21 -16.23 27.97
CA GLY A 325 6.64 -15.54 26.81
C GLY A 325 7.59 -14.50 26.19
N LEU A 326 7.06 -13.77 25.22
CA LEU A 326 7.80 -12.68 24.58
C LEU A 326 7.82 -11.45 25.48
N GLY A 327 8.92 -10.71 25.40
CA GLY A 327 9.08 -9.45 26.13
C GLY A 327 10.17 -8.61 25.50
N ALA A 328 10.04 -7.30 25.65
CA ALA A 328 11.01 -6.33 25.13
C ALA A 328 11.45 -5.40 26.25
N PHE A 329 12.75 -5.07 26.24
CA PHE A 329 13.32 -4.04 27.10
C PHE A 329 13.54 -2.76 26.31
N SER A 330 13.64 -1.65 27.04
CA SER A 330 14.02 -0.35 26.53
C SER A 330 14.74 0.44 27.62
N THR A 331 15.61 1.36 27.22
CA THR A 331 16.34 2.25 28.14
C THR A 331 15.82 3.65 28.01
N SER A 332 15.70 4.34 29.13
CA SER A 332 15.51 5.80 29.19
C SER A 332 16.43 6.39 30.24
N SER A 333 16.83 7.64 30.06
CA SER A 333 17.71 8.33 31.00
C SER A 333 17.31 9.80 31.15
N GLU A 334 17.48 10.33 32.37
CA GLU A 334 17.31 11.74 32.67
C GLU A 334 18.42 12.17 33.64
N GLY A 335 19.36 12.98 33.15
CA GLY A 335 20.59 13.31 33.86
C GLY A 335 21.42 12.06 34.14
N ALA A 336 21.70 11.79 35.42
CA ALA A 336 22.43 10.59 35.86
C ALA A 336 21.55 9.34 35.97
N ASN A 337 20.22 9.50 36.06
CA ASN A 337 19.34 8.37 36.29
C ASN A 337 19.13 7.58 35.01
N VAL A 338 19.24 6.25 35.11
CA VAL A 338 18.96 5.32 34.01
C VAL A 338 17.88 4.35 34.48
N TRP A 339 16.88 4.15 33.62
CA TRP A 339 15.78 3.24 33.85
C TRP A 339 15.67 2.22 32.74
N PHE A 340 15.38 0.98 33.13
CA PHE A 340 15.03 -0.08 32.21
C PHE A 340 13.54 -0.35 32.32
N THR A 341 12.85 -0.27 31.19
CA THR A 341 11.43 -0.57 31.10
C THR A 341 11.27 -1.88 30.35
N ARG A 342 10.54 -2.83 30.94
CA ARG A 342 10.21 -4.11 30.35
C ARG A 342 8.72 -4.15 30.03
N ILE A 343 8.39 -4.41 28.77
CA ILE A 343 7.04 -4.73 28.35
C ILE A 343 6.93 -6.24 28.13
N THR A 344 5.87 -6.84 28.68
CA THR A 344 5.53 -8.26 28.53
C THR A 344 4.09 -8.37 28.04
N GLU A 345 3.62 -9.59 27.84
CA GLU A 345 2.23 -9.88 27.44
C GLU A 345 1.20 -9.52 28.54
N ASP A 346 1.63 -9.46 29.80
CA ASP A 346 0.74 -9.26 30.96
C ASP A 346 0.91 -7.89 31.65
N GLU A 347 2.12 -7.32 31.60
CA GLU A 347 2.45 -6.12 32.36
C GLU A 347 3.59 -5.27 31.79
N VAL A 348 3.65 -4.01 32.25
CA VAL A 348 4.79 -3.11 32.10
C VAL A 348 5.49 -2.99 33.45
N ILE A 349 6.81 -3.22 33.47
CA ILE A 349 7.66 -3.14 34.66
C ILE A 349 8.75 -2.09 34.45
N LEU A 350 8.98 -1.26 35.45
CA LEU A 350 10.05 -0.26 35.50
C LEU A 350 11.04 -0.63 36.61
N THR A 351 12.32 -0.68 36.27
CA THR A 351 13.43 -0.84 37.23
C THR A 351 14.47 0.27 37.07
N SER A 352 15.20 0.54 38.14
CA SER A 352 16.38 1.41 38.09
C SER A 352 17.59 0.63 37.58
N SER A 353 18.55 1.29 36.95
CA SER A 353 19.84 0.66 36.64
C SER A 353 20.67 0.33 37.89
N ASN A 354 20.41 0.98 39.02
CA ASN A 354 21.17 0.80 40.26
C ASN A 354 20.63 -0.31 41.17
N SER A 355 19.47 -0.90 40.84
CA SER A 355 18.81 -1.88 41.71
C SER A 355 17.80 -2.73 40.95
N HIS A 356 17.73 -4.01 41.32
CA HIS A 356 16.68 -4.93 40.89
C HIS A 356 15.29 -4.60 41.48
N ALA A 357 15.16 -3.58 42.32
CA ALA A 357 13.91 -3.14 42.88
C ALA A 357 12.96 -2.60 41.79
N ILE A 358 11.72 -3.10 41.80
CA ILE A 358 10.66 -2.64 40.91
C ILE A 358 10.18 -1.26 41.39
N LEU A 359 10.41 -0.24 40.57
CA LEU A 359 9.95 1.13 40.82
C LEU A 359 8.48 1.30 40.46
N GLY A 360 8.01 0.54 39.48
CA GLY A 360 6.62 0.54 39.04
C GLY A 360 6.27 -0.75 38.31
N ARG A 361 5.07 -1.24 38.56
CA ARG A 361 4.50 -2.41 37.89
C ARG A 361 3.06 -2.10 37.57
N TRP A 362 2.72 -2.20 36.29
CA TRP A 362 1.39 -1.90 35.79
C TRP A 362 0.89 -3.08 34.96
N PRO A 363 0.04 -3.95 35.52
CA PRO A 363 -0.62 -5.01 34.76
C PRO A 363 -1.62 -4.40 33.78
N TYR A 364 -1.83 -5.04 32.64
CA TYR A 364 -2.86 -4.62 31.70
C TYR A 364 -4.26 -4.75 32.31
N LYS A 365 -5.14 -3.83 31.94
CA LYS A 365 -6.56 -3.90 32.33
C LYS A 365 -7.22 -5.09 31.60
N ALA A 366 -8.22 -5.71 32.24
CA ALA A 366 -8.99 -6.78 31.63
C ALA A 366 -9.65 -6.34 30.30
N GLY A 367 -9.51 -7.16 29.25
CA GLY A 367 -10.10 -6.90 27.93
C GLY A 367 -9.19 -6.19 26.92
N ILE A 368 -7.91 -6.01 27.23
CA ILE A 368 -6.89 -5.55 26.26
C ILE A 368 -6.33 -6.78 25.53
N ASP A 369 -6.18 -6.69 24.20
CA ASP A 369 -5.48 -7.71 23.41
C ASP A 369 -4.03 -7.84 23.89
N SER A 370 -3.51 -9.08 24.00
CA SER A 370 -2.16 -9.29 24.52
C SER A 370 -1.12 -8.57 23.67
N VAL A 371 -0.23 -7.82 24.33
CA VAL A 371 0.83 -7.06 23.66
C VAL A 371 2.08 -7.93 23.55
N THR A 372 2.18 -8.71 22.49
CA THR A 372 3.35 -9.55 22.16
C THR A 372 4.45 -8.70 21.50
N ALA A 373 5.19 -7.94 22.29
CA ALA A 373 6.18 -6.99 21.79
C ALA A 373 7.48 -7.66 21.26
N ILE A 374 7.85 -7.35 20.00
CA ILE A 374 9.15 -7.69 19.40
C ILE A 374 10.22 -6.70 19.86
N HIS A 375 9.92 -5.42 19.93
CA HIS A 375 10.82 -4.39 20.44
C HIS A 375 10.04 -3.21 20.98
N SER A 376 10.71 -2.40 21.80
CA SER A 376 10.08 -1.24 22.44
C SER A 376 11.05 -0.08 22.62
N VAL A 377 10.52 1.12 22.65
CA VAL A 377 11.18 2.33 23.16
C VAL A 377 10.32 2.92 24.27
N SER A 378 10.96 3.47 25.31
CA SER A 378 10.22 4.09 26.41
C SER A 378 10.73 5.47 26.76
N GLU A 379 9.82 6.26 27.32
CA GLU A 379 10.13 7.51 27.99
C GLU A 379 9.57 7.45 29.42
N VAL A 380 10.44 7.73 30.38
CA VAL A 380 10.13 7.71 31.80
C VAL A 380 10.25 9.13 32.34
N ILE A 381 9.19 9.59 33.01
CA ILE A 381 9.14 10.87 33.68
C ILE A 381 8.90 10.63 35.17
N LYS A 382 9.86 11.05 36.00
CA LYS A 382 9.70 11.03 37.45
C LYS A 382 8.76 12.16 37.89
N LYS A 383 7.67 11.83 38.58
CA LYS A 383 6.73 12.79 39.18
C LYS A 383 7.14 13.12 40.61
N ALA A 384 6.39 14.02 41.26
CA ALA A 384 6.59 14.30 42.69
C ALA A 384 6.41 13.02 43.53
N GLY A 385 7.31 12.80 44.48
CA GLY A 385 7.41 11.55 45.25
C GLY A 385 8.08 10.41 44.46
N ASP A 386 7.74 9.16 44.80
CA ASP A 386 8.23 7.94 44.13
C ASP A 386 7.27 7.46 43.03
N ASN A 387 6.58 8.38 42.35
CA ASN A 387 5.66 8.09 41.26
C ASN A 387 6.30 8.30 39.89
N PHE A 388 6.03 7.38 38.96
CA PHE A 388 6.57 7.43 37.59
C PHE A 388 5.46 7.44 36.55
N ALA A 389 5.64 8.23 35.50
CA ALA A 389 4.89 8.10 34.25
C ALA A 389 5.78 7.45 33.21
N VAL A 390 5.30 6.37 32.62
CA VAL A 390 6.01 5.55 31.66
C VAL A 390 5.17 5.43 30.41
N ARG A 391 5.74 5.90 29.29
CA ARG A 391 5.18 5.72 27.95
C ARG A 391 6.07 4.71 27.22
N CYS A 392 5.49 3.61 26.76
CA CYS A 392 6.18 2.56 26.01
C CYS A 392 5.56 2.43 24.64
N ALA A 393 6.31 2.73 23.59
CA ALA A 393 5.93 2.41 22.23
C ALA A 393 6.53 1.06 21.87
N ALA A 394 5.72 0.12 21.38
CA ALA A 394 6.16 -1.23 21.05
C ALA A 394 5.62 -1.67 19.69
N VAL A 395 6.38 -2.49 18.99
CA VAL A 395 5.94 -3.18 17.77
C VAL A 395 5.56 -4.60 18.15
N THR A 396 4.36 -5.02 17.79
CA THR A 396 3.84 -6.36 18.11
C THR A 396 4.23 -7.39 17.05
N THR A 397 4.04 -8.68 17.35
CA THR A 397 4.20 -9.76 16.36
C THR A 397 3.23 -9.67 15.18
N SER A 398 2.15 -8.89 15.30
CA SER A 398 1.21 -8.60 14.23
C SER A 398 1.55 -7.35 13.42
N ASP A 399 2.75 -6.79 13.63
CA ASP A 399 3.22 -5.51 13.05
C ASP A 399 2.34 -4.31 13.41
N ASP A 400 1.66 -4.37 14.55
CA ASP A 400 0.99 -3.19 15.08
C ASP A 400 1.99 -2.34 15.85
N TRP A 401 1.89 -1.03 15.67
CA TRP A 401 2.56 -0.08 16.53
C TRP A 401 1.61 0.33 17.64
N VAL A 402 1.96 -0.02 18.88
CA VAL A 402 1.14 0.25 20.05
C VAL A 402 1.85 1.18 21.01
N LEU A 403 1.08 2.03 21.70
CA LEU A 403 1.58 2.77 22.84
C LEU A 403 0.86 2.37 24.11
N VAL A 404 1.63 1.97 25.11
CA VAL A 404 1.16 1.67 26.46
C VAL A 404 1.61 2.78 27.40
N ARG A 405 0.67 3.32 28.18
CA ARG A 405 0.94 4.31 29.23
C ARG A 405 0.60 3.73 30.60
N ASN A 406 1.59 3.46 31.44
CA ASN A 406 1.40 2.86 32.77
C ASN A 406 0.42 1.65 32.75
N GLY A 407 0.59 0.71 31.81
CA GLY A 407 -0.27 -0.49 31.65
C GLY A 407 -1.62 -0.26 30.94
N GLU A 408 -1.93 0.96 30.50
CA GLU A 408 -3.10 1.25 29.67
C GLU A 408 -2.71 1.35 28.19
N LEU A 409 -3.31 0.54 27.32
CA LEU A 409 -3.16 0.67 25.87
C LEU A 409 -3.81 1.99 25.42
N ALA A 410 -2.98 2.98 25.09
CA ALA A 410 -3.43 4.32 24.70
C ALA A 410 -3.97 4.33 23.26
N TRP A 411 -3.27 3.66 22.36
CA TRP A 411 -3.65 3.49 20.95
C TRP A 411 -2.92 2.32 20.33
N SER A 412 -3.46 1.81 19.21
CA SER A 412 -2.85 0.80 18.34
C SER A 412 -3.01 1.25 16.90
N ARG A 413 -1.93 1.15 16.12
CA ARG A 413 -1.86 1.52 14.70
C ARG A 413 -1.49 0.29 13.88
N PRO A 414 -2.28 -0.07 12.85
CA PRO A 414 -2.01 -1.25 12.01
C PRO A 414 -0.94 -0.96 10.95
N GLU A 415 0.27 -0.63 11.39
CA GLU A 415 1.41 -0.30 10.51
C GLU A 415 1.83 -1.49 9.60
N GLY A 416 1.45 -2.71 9.97
CA GLY A 416 1.57 -3.90 9.14
C GLY A 416 0.87 -3.84 7.78
N LEU A 417 -0.16 -2.98 7.61
CA LEU A 417 -0.85 -2.78 6.33
C LEU A 417 0.02 -2.12 5.26
N THR A 418 1.09 -1.45 5.66
CA THR A 418 2.06 -0.85 4.72
C THR A 418 2.76 -1.93 3.91
N GLY A 419 3.34 -1.56 2.77
CA GLY A 419 4.02 -2.52 1.90
C GLY A 419 3.05 -3.55 1.30
N GLY A 420 1.81 -3.14 1.06
CA GLY A 420 0.82 -3.94 0.35
C GLY A 420 1.29 -4.20 -1.09
N VAL A 421 1.29 -5.47 -1.51
CA VAL A 421 1.78 -5.91 -2.82
C VAL A 421 0.68 -6.48 -3.70
N ALA A 422 -0.37 -7.05 -3.11
CA ALA A 422 -1.53 -7.55 -3.83
C ALA A 422 -2.79 -7.43 -2.97
N ALA A 423 -3.93 -7.15 -3.60
CA ALA A 423 -5.22 -7.15 -2.92
C ALA A 423 -6.32 -7.65 -3.86
N ALA A 424 -7.37 -8.20 -3.26
CA ALA A 424 -8.58 -8.62 -3.96
C ALA A 424 -9.81 -8.35 -3.11
N PHE A 425 -10.92 -7.99 -3.77
CA PHE A 425 -12.22 -7.91 -3.12
C PHE A 425 -12.78 -9.32 -2.90
N ALA A 426 -13.51 -9.49 -1.80
CA ALA A 426 -14.27 -10.68 -1.49
C ALA A 426 -15.70 -10.28 -1.10
N GLU A 427 -16.67 -11.03 -1.60
CA GLU A 427 -18.06 -10.89 -1.17
C GLU A 427 -18.26 -11.58 0.19
N PHE A 428 -19.26 -11.13 0.94
CA PHE A 428 -19.69 -11.86 2.13
C PHE A 428 -20.44 -13.12 1.69
N PRO A 429 -20.20 -14.28 2.33
CA PRO A 429 -20.95 -15.48 2.04
C PRO A 429 -22.45 -15.20 2.24
N GLU A 430 -23.26 -15.44 1.21
CA GLU A 430 -24.71 -15.34 1.34
C GLU A 430 -25.19 -16.41 2.34
N ASN A 431 -26.23 -16.09 3.11
CA ASN A 431 -27.15 -17.13 3.53
C ASN A 431 -27.87 -17.60 2.25
N GLU A 432 -27.21 -18.47 1.48
CA GLU A 432 -27.66 -19.00 0.18
C GLU A 432 -28.99 -19.77 0.25
N ASP A 433 -29.67 -19.81 1.40
CA ASP A 433 -30.95 -20.49 1.59
C ASP A 433 -32.00 -20.02 0.58
N LEU A 434 -32.09 -18.72 0.28
CA LEU A 434 -33.10 -18.23 -0.67
C LEU A 434 -32.76 -18.53 -2.13
N ALA A 435 -31.49 -18.37 -2.53
CA ALA A 435 -31.06 -18.65 -3.90
C ALA A 435 -31.14 -20.16 -4.21
N LYS A 436 -30.66 -21.01 -3.29
CA LYS A 436 -30.74 -22.47 -3.41
C LYS A 436 -32.17 -22.98 -3.41
N THR A 437 -33.06 -22.39 -2.60
CA THR A 437 -34.48 -22.77 -2.62
C THR A 437 -35.17 -22.34 -3.91
N LEU A 438 -34.84 -21.17 -4.46
CA LEU A 438 -35.34 -20.72 -5.77
C LEU A 438 -34.83 -21.60 -6.93
N GLU A 439 -33.56 -22.01 -6.89
CA GLU A 439 -32.99 -22.96 -7.86
C GLU A 439 -33.63 -24.35 -7.74
N ALA A 440 -33.89 -24.83 -6.52
CA ALA A 440 -34.63 -26.06 -6.29
C ALA A 440 -36.07 -25.97 -6.83
N GLU A 441 -36.77 -24.84 -6.64
CA GLU A 441 -38.09 -24.58 -7.20
C GLU A 441 -38.10 -24.57 -8.74
N ALA A 442 -37.02 -24.11 -9.38
CA ALA A 442 -36.90 -24.03 -10.83
C ALA A 442 -36.76 -25.40 -11.52
N HIS A 443 -36.23 -26.40 -10.80
CA HIS A 443 -36.04 -27.76 -11.30
C HIS A 443 -37.19 -28.72 -10.91
N ASP A 444 -38.16 -28.23 -10.13
CA ASP A 444 -39.27 -29.00 -9.61
C ASP A 444 -40.53 -28.92 -10.50
N ASN A 445 -41.51 -29.79 -10.26
CA ASN A 445 -42.77 -29.71 -11.01
C ASN A 445 -43.59 -28.47 -10.59
N LEU A 446 -44.41 -27.92 -11.49
CA LEU A 446 -45.20 -26.69 -11.26
C LEU A 446 -46.02 -26.69 -9.96
N LEU A 447 -46.54 -27.86 -9.55
CA LEU A 447 -47.40 -28.00 -8.38
C LEU A 447 -46.60 -28.05 -7.08
N SER A 448 -45.47 -28.78 -7.07
CA SER A 448 -44.57 -28.84 -5.92
C SER A 448 -43.87 -27.50 -5.70
N ALA A 449 -43.40 -26.84 -6.76
CA ALA A 449 -42.84 -25.49 -6.69
C ALA A 449 -43.86 -24.47 -6.14
N TYR A 450 -45.13 -24.56 -6.54
CA TYR A 450 -46.19 -23.70 -5.98
C TYR A 450 -46.45 -23.97 -4.50
N ILE A 451 -46.57 -25.24 -4.09
CA ILE A 451 -46.77 -25.63 -2.68
C ILE A 451 -45.57 -25.19 -1.83
N HIS A 452 -44.34 -25.41 -2.33
CA HIS A 452 -43.11 -24.98 -1.69
C HIS A 452 -43.09 -23.46 -1.48
N ARG A 453 -43.43 -22.69 -2.51
CA ARG A 453 -43.53 -21.22 -2.43
C ARG A 453 -44.55 -20.75 -1.40
N VAL A 454 -45.73 -21.37 -1.35
CA VAL A 454 -46.77 -21.01 -0.37
C VAL A 454 -46.33 -21.34 1.05
N ASN A 455 -45.71 -22.50 1.27
CA ASN A 455 -45.17 -22.87 2.58
C ASN A 455 -44.06 -21.91 3.02
N ARG A 456 -43.13 -21.57 2.12
CA ARG A 456 -42.11 -20.54 2.38
C ARG A 456 -42.72 -19.20 2.76
N HIS A 457 -43.73 -18.72 2.02
CA HIS A 457 -44.41 -17.47 2.38
C HIS A 457 -45.13 -17.54 3.74
N LEU A 458 -45.65 -18.71 4.12
CA LEU A 458 -46.22 -18.95 5.46
C LEU A 458 -45.14 -18.98 6.55
N GLU A 459 -43.95 -19.51 6.25
CA GLU A 459 -42.79 -19.45 7.14
C GLU A 459 -42.26 -18.02 7.27
N ASP A 460 -42.16 -17.27 6.15
CA ASP A 460 -41.76 -15.86 6.14
C ASP A 460 -42.72 -14.97 6.96
N LEU A 461 -44.01 -15.32 6.98
CA LEU A 461 -45.04 -14.66 7.78
C LEU A 461 -44.76 -14.72 9.28
N ALA A 462 -43.97 -15.68 9.76
CA ALA A 462 -43.54 -15.73 11.17
C ALA A 462 -42.67 -14.53 11.56
N TYR A 463 -41.96 -13.92 10.60
CA TYR A 463 -41.15 -12.71 10.82
C TYR A 463 -41.93 -11.40 10.62
N LEU A 464 -43.20 -11.47 10.18
CA LEU A 464 -44.05 -10.29 9.97
C LEU A 464 -44.25 -9.43 11.23
N PRO A 465 -44.45 -10.00 12.44
CA PRO A 465 -44.61 -9.20 13.65
C PRO A 465 -43.38 -8.32 13.94
N ASP A 466 -42.17 -8.89 13.82
CA ASP A 466 -40.91 -8.16 14.02
C ASP A 466 -40.70 -7.10 12.92
N TYR A 467 -41.05 -7.43 11.68
CA TYR A 467 -41.03 -6.48 10.57
C TYR A 467 -41.95 -5.27 10.85
N LEU A 468 -43.22 -5.50 11.22
CA LEU A 468 -44.19 -4.45 11.53
C LEU A 468 -43.75 -3.60 12.73
N ALA A 469 -43.19 -4.22 13.77
CA ALA A 469 -42.63 -3.53 14.93
C ALA A 469 -41.46 -2.61 14.54
N SER A 470 -40.70 -2.95 13.50
CA SER A 470 -39.58 -2.14 13.01
C SER A 470 -39.99 -0.94 12.14
N ILE A 471 -41.22 -0.90 11.61
CA ILE A 471 -41.67 0.15 10.66
C ILE A 471 -41.58 1.56 11.25
N PRO A 472 -42.11 1.87 12.46
CA PRO A 472 -42.04 3.22 13.01
C PRO A 472 -40.60 3.73 13.12
N GLN A 473 -39.68 2.85 13.54
CA GLN A 473 -38.27 3.18 13.70
C GLN A 473 -37.57 3.40 12.35
N ARG A 474 -37.85 2.55 11.35
CA ARG A 474 -37.36 2.71 9.96
C ARG A 474 -37.87 3.99 9.29
N LEU A 475 -39.12 4.35 9.56
CA LEU A 475 -39.73 5.55 9.00
C LEU A 475 -39.11 6.81 9.63
N PHE A 476 -38.92 6.79 10.95
CA PHE A 476 -38.26 7.88 11.68
C PHE A 476 -36.80 8.05 11.23
N SER A 477 -36.00 6.98 11.17
CA SER A 477 -34.61 7.04 10.71
C SER A 477 -34.49 7.51 9.26
N SER A 478 -35.37 7.05 8.37
CA SER A 478 -35.41 7.50 6.98
C SER A 478 -35.73 8.99 6.87
N ILE A 479 -36.59 9.56 7.73
CA ILE A 479 -36.97 10.97 7.72
C ILE A 479 -35.89 11.86 8.33
N THR A 480 -35.28 11.45 9.45
CA THR A 480 -34.29 12.26 10.17
C THR A 480 -32.88 12.12 9.61
N GLY A 481 -32.64 11.18 8.68
CA GLY A 481 -31.30 10.89 8.15
C GLY A 481 -30.35 10.31 9.20
N ALA A 482 -30.88 9.86 10.35
CA ALA A 482 -30.09 9.22 11.38
C ALA A 482 -29.85 7.77 10.96
N GLU A 483 -28.67 7.47 10.43
CA GLU A 483 -28.22 6.08 10.28
C GLU A 483 -28.07 5.45 11.67
N LEU A 484 -29.14 4.82 12.14
CA LEU A 484 -29.01 3.77 13.13
C LEU A 484 -28.51 2.54 12.36
N THR A 485 -27.20 2.48 12.12
CA THR A 485 -26.54 1.23 11.77
C THR A 485 -26.97 0.21 12.83
N PRO A 486 -27.63 -0.90 12.45
CA PRO A 486 -27.83 -1.96 13.40
C PRO A 486 -26.44 -2.36 13.88
N LYS A 487 -26.19 -2.29 15.19
CA LYS A 487 -25.02 -2.90 15.84
C LYS A 487 -25.11 -4.43 15.72
N SER A 488 -25.17 -4.97 14.51
CA SER A 488 -24.83 -6.37 14.30
C SER A 488 -23.31 -6.43 14.27
N ASP A 489 -22.74 -7.05 15.29
CA ASP A 489 -21.28 -7.19 15.47
C ASP A 489 -20.65 -8.15 14.43
N GLY A 490 -21.42 -8.61 13.45
CA GLY A 490 -21.02 -9.53 12.39
C GLY A 490 -20.65 -8.86 11.06
N LEU A 491 -20.10 -9.69 10.17
CA LEU A 491 -19.83 -9.38 8.77
C LEU A 491 -21.14 -9.57 7.97
N THR A 492 -21.74 -8.49 7.50
CA THR A 492 -23.03 -8.55 6.78
C THR A 492 -22.99 -7.68 5.54
N ARG A 493 -23.48 -8.22 4.44
CA ARG A 493 -23.71 -7.51 3.19
C ARG A 493 -24.81 -6.46 3.36
N ASP A 494 -24.62 -5.29 2.78
CA ASP A 494 -25.66 -4.27 2.66
C ASP A 494 -26.49 -4.45 1.38
N ALA A 495 -27.66 -3.80 1.32
CA ALA A 495 -28.56 -3.93 0.17
C ALA A 495 -28.00 -3.36 -1.14
N PHE A 496 -27.04 -2.43 -1.06
CA PHE A 496 -26.43 -1.78 -2.22
C PHE A 496 -25.09 -2.39 -2.63
N GLY A 497 -24.56 -3.33 -1.84
CA GLY A 497 -23.28 -4.00 -2.10
C GLY A 497 -22.07 -3.08 -1.93
N PHE A 498 -22.18 -2.08 -1.06
CA PHE A 498 -21.08 -1.20 -0.67
C PHE A 498 -20.14 -1.84 0.35
N ASN A 499 -20.68 -2.73 1.18
CA ASN A 499 -19.93 -3.46 2.18
C ASN A 499 -19.36 -4.70 1.52
N LYS A 500 -18.03 -4.69 1.34
CA LYS A 500 -17.24 -5.84 0.88
C LYS A 500 -16.05 -6.04 1.80
N LEU A 501 -15.48 -7.23 1.74
CA LEU A 501 -14.17 -7.49 2.31
C LEU A 501 -13.10 -7.19 1.27
N VAL A 502 -11.95 -6.74 1.73
CA VAL A 502 -10.72 -6.75 0.92
C VAL A 502 -9.68 -7.55 1.66
N VAL A 503 -9.08 -8.51 0.95
CA VAL A 503 -7.90 -9.23 1.44
C VAL A 503 -6.68 -8.53 0.87
N LEU A 504 -5.80 -8.06 1.75
CA LEU A 504 -4.54 -7.41 1.43
C LEU A 504 -3.35 -8.31 1.80
N ALA A 505 -2.50 -8.62 0.83
CA ALA A 505 -1.23 -9.27 1.02
C ALA A 505 -0.09 -8.24 1.08
N THR A 506 0.79 -8.40 2.07
CA THR A 506 1.90 -7.49 2.32
C THR A 506 3.22 -8.21 2.10
N ARG A 507 4.24 -7.47 1.69
CA ARG A 507 5.60 -7.99 1.48
C ARG A 507 6.24 -8.66 2.70
N ARG A 508 5.65 -8.54 3.90
CA ARG A 508 6.13 -9.17 5.14
C ARG A 508 5.58 -10.58 5.35
N GLY A 509 4.94 -11.17 4.34
CA GLY A 509 4.35 -12.51 4.46
C GLY A 509 3.02 -12.52 5.21
N LYS A 510 2.34 -11.37 5.34
CA LYS A 510 1.08 -11.24 6.09
C LYS A 510 -0.11 -10.94 5.21
N LEU A 511 -1.25 -11.50 5.58
CA LEU A 511 -2.56 -11.27 4.99
C LEU A 511 -3.46 -10.54 6.00
N PHE A 512 -4.20 -9.56 5.51
CA PHE A 512 -5.15 -8.76 6.29
C PHE A 512 -6.53 -8.80 5.64
N GLY A 513 -7.56 -9.03 6.44
CA GLY A 513 -8.96 -8.85 6.01
C GLY A 513 -9.49 -7.50 6.47
N LEU A 514 -9.92 -6.66 5.53
CA LEU A 514 -10.43 -5.32 5.78
C LEU A 514 -11.93 -5.25 5.45
N ASP A 515 -12.73 -4.71 6.38
CA ASP A 515 -14.16 -4.46 6.15
C ASP A 515 -14.40 -3.03 5.67
N LEU A 516 -14.76 -2.89 4.39
CA LEU A 516 -15.02 -1.57 3.79
C LEU A 516 -16.30 -0.93 4.35
N GLY A 517 -17.26 -1.73 4.82
CA GLY A 517 -18.48 -1.23 5.46
C GLY A 517 -18.24 -0.60 6.83
N LYS A 518 -17.08 -0.88 7.45
CA LYS A 518 -16.64 -0.31 8.73
C LYS A 518 -15.37 0.51 8.54
N HIS A 519 -15.31 1.32 7.49
CA HIS A 519 -14.21 2.25 7.18
C HIS A 519 -12.83 1.56 7.13
N GLY A 520 -12.77 0.36 6.54
CA GLY A 520 -11.53 -0.39 6.37
C GLY A 520 -10.97 -0.96 7.68
N LYS A 521 -11.82 -1.22 8.69
CA LYS A 521 -11.40 -1.86 9.95
C LYS A 521 -10.77 -3.23 9.64
N VAL A 522 -9.62 -3.49 10.26
CA VAL A 522 -8.99 -4.82 10.20
C VAL A 522 -9.83 -5.81 11.01
N VAL A 523 -10.34 -6.84 10.34
CA VAL A 523 -11.18 -7.90 10.93
C VAL A 523 -10.32 -9.06 11.42
N TRP A 524 -9.32 -9.45 10.63
CA TRP A 524 -8.41 -10.54 10.94
C TRP A 524 -7.02 -10.28 10.34
N LYS A 525 -6.02 -10.95 10.91
CA LYS A 525 -4.61 -10.93 10.48
C LYS A 525 -4.10 -12.35 10.44
N LEU A 526 -3.42 -12.73 9.38
CA LEU A 526 -2.78 -14.03 9.23
C LEU A 526 -1.31 -13.84 8.87
N ASN A 527 -0.42 -14.41 9.68
CA ASN A 527 0.98 -14.56 9.32
C ASN A 527 1.12 -15.81 8.44
N ALA A 528 1.24 -15.62 7.12
CA ALA A 528 1.32 -16.72 6.18
C ALA A 528 2.74 -17.29 6.10
N PHE A 529 3.75 -16.42 6.08
CA PHE A 529 5.16 -16.80 5.96
C PHE A 529 6.05 -15.90 6.83
N ASP A 530 7.07 -16.48 7.45
CA ASP A 530 8.08 -15.75 8.22
C ASP A 530 9.19 -15.27 7.29
N ILE A 531 9.08 -14.03 6.78
CA ILE A 531 10.04 -13.45 5.86
C ILE A 531 11.29 -12.93 6.62
N PRO A 532 12.52 -13.33 6.24
CA PRO A 532 13.75 -12.82 6.85
C PRO A 532 13.94 -11.31 6.70
N ARG A 533 14.69 -10.69 7.63
CA ARG A 533 15.01 -9.24 7.55
C ARG A 533 15.72 -8.90 6.22
N GLY A 534 15.32 -7.78 5.62
CA GLY A 534 15.87 -7.31 4.33
C GLY A 534 15.29 -7.99 3.09
N GLN A 535 14.55 -9.11 3.25
CA GLN A 535 13.85 -9.79 2.17
C GLN A 535 12.39 -9.32 2.10
N SER A 536 11.73 -9.65 0.99
CA SER A 536 10.33 -9.30 0.74
C SER A 536 9.62 -10.44 0.04
N TRP A 537 8.39 -10.71 0.47
CA TRP A 537 7.50 -11.66 -0.19
C TRP A 537 7.10 -11.13 -1.57
N ASP A 538 7.61 -11.79 -2.61
CA ASP A 538 7.34 -11.47 -4.00
C ASP A 538 6.07 -12.17 -4.48
N VAL A 539 4.92 -11.54 -4.21
CA VAL A 539 3.59 -12.06 -4.58
C VAL A 539 3.36 -11.93 -6.08
N LYS A 540 3.06 -13.05 -6.74
CA LYS A 540 2.77 -13.12 -8.18
C LYS A 540 1.30 -13.14 -8.53
N GLY A 541 0.43 -13.49 -7.59
CA GLY A 541 -1.01 -13.46 -7.80
C GLY A 541 -1.82 -13.63 -6.52
N ILE A 542 -3.03 -13.08 -6.55
CA ILE A 542 -4.06 -13.22 -5.53
C ILE A 542 -5.38 -13.49 -6.26
N PHE A 543 -6.13 -14.48 -5.77
CA PHE A 543 -7.43 -14.85 -6.33
C PHE A 543 -8.40 -15.15 -5.20
N VAL A 544 -9.62 -14.62 -5.32
CA VAL A 544 -10.72 -14.90 -4.39
C VAL A 544 -11.75 -15.75 -5.11
N GLU A 545 -12.07 -16.89 -4.51
CA GLU A 545 -13.15 -17.76 -4.95
C GLU A 545 -14.33 -17.58 -3.99
N ASP A 546 -15.24 -16.65 -4.32
CA ASP A 546 -16.35 -16.26 -3.44
C ASP A 546 -17.24 -17.45 -3.06
N ALA A 547 -17.49 -18.37 -4.00
CA ALA A 547 -18.32 -19.57 -3.78
C ALA A 547 -17.78 -20.49 -2.67
N LYS A 548 -16.47 -20.52 -2.45
CA LYS A 548 -15.83 -21.28 -1.36
C LYS A 548 -15.43 -20.38 -0.18
N SER A 549 -15.56 -19.07 -0.32
CA SER A 549 -15.04 -18.07 0.62
C SER A 549 -13.55 -18.25 0.89
N TYR A 550 -12.78 -18.56 -0.15
CA TYR A 550 -11.33 -18.77 -0.08
C TYR A 550 -10.56 -17.69 -0.84
N VAL A 551 -9.41 -17.34 -0.30
CA VAL A 551 -8.41 -16.50 -0.97
C VAL A 551 -7.13 -17.31 -1.12
N THR A 552 -6.61 -17.35 -2.34
CA THR A 552 -5.34 -18.01 -2.68
C THR A 552 -4.32 -16.95 -3.07
N VAL A 553 -3.15 -16.97 -2.44
CA VAL A 553 -2.02 -16.08 -2.77
C VAL A 553 -0.81 -16.94 -3.12
N ARG A 554 -0.14 -16.61 -4.23
CA ARG A 554 1.06 -17.30 -4.73
C ARG A 554 2.25 -16.37 -4.77
N GLY A 555 3.41 -16.87 -4.38
CA GLY A 555 4.67 -16.13 -4.46
C GLY A 555 5.68 -16.73 -5.43
N TYR A 556 6.78 -16.02 -5.62
CA TYR A 556 7.80 -16.31 -6.62
C TYR A 556 8.55 -17.62 -6.39
N HIS A 557 8.80 -18.00 -5.14
CA HIS A 557 9.58 -19.19 -4.78
C HIS A 557 8.75 -20.48 -4.76
N GLY A 558 7.54 -20.45 -5.34
CA GLY A 558 6.64 -21.60 -5.45
C GLY A 558 5.74 -21.82 -4.22
N GLU A 559 5.86 -20.96 -3.22
CA GLU A 559 5.01 -20.93 -2.04
C GLU A 559 3.60 -20.44 -2.37
N TYR A 560 2.61 -20.97 -1.65
CA TYR A 560 1.25 -20.46 -1.71
C TYR A 560 0.53 -20.61 -0.37
N VAL A 561 -0.49 -19.79 -0.18
CA VAL A 561 -1.36 -19.82 0.99
C VAL A 561 -2.82 -19.72 0.57
N VAL A 562 -3.66 -20.55 1.16
CA VAL A 562 -5.12 -20.52 1.05
C VAL A 562 -5.69 -20.22 2.43
N ALA A 563 -6.46 -19.14 2.53
CA ALA A 563 -7.13 -18.74 3.76
C ALA A 563 -8.61 -18.51 3.51
N ARG A 564 -9.41 -18.59 4.57
CA ARG A 564 -10.81 -18.14 4.51
C ARG A 564 -10.89 -16.62 4.44
N THR A 565 -11.72 -16.08 3.56
CA THR A 565 -11.90 -14.62 3.38
C THR A 565 -12.55 -13.95 4.58
N ASP A 566 -13.49 -14.63 5.25
CA ASP A 566 -14.28 -14.11 6.37
C ASP A 566 -13.51 -14.07 7.71
N THR A 567 -12.69 -15.08 7.96
CA THR A 567 -12.06 -15.35 9.26
C THR A 567 -10.55 -15.26 9.24
N GLY A 568 -9.93 -15.31 8.06
CA GLY A 568 -8.47 -15.39 7.93
C GLY A 568 -7.89 -16.72 8.37
N LYS A 569 -8.72 -17.72 8.64
CA LYS A 569 -8.24 -19.04 9.08
C LYS A 569 -7.50 -19.72 7.93
N LEU A 570 -6.28 -20.16 8.20
CA LEU A 570 -5.48 -20.95 7.27
C LEU A 570 -6.21 -22.25 6.90
N VAL A 571 -6.36 -22.49 5.60
CA VAL A 571 -6.95 -23.72 5.03
C VAL A 571 -5.85 -24.62 4.52
N ASP A 572 -4.93 -24.06 3.73
CA ASP A 572 -3.80 -24.78 3.14
C ASP A 572 -2.62 -23.81 2.97
N ALA A 573 -1.40 -24.33 3.04
CA ALA A 573 -0.21 -23.56 2.72
C ALA A 573 0.94 -24.49 2.34
N MET A 574 1.78 -23.99 1.45
CA MET A 574 2.95 -24.70 0.97
C MET A 574 4.16 -23.77 1.08
N PRO A 575 5.26 -24.20 1.73
CA PRO A 575 6.42 -23.35 1.96
C PRO A 575 7.28 -23.20 0.71
N GLU A 576 8.22 -22.24 0.76
CA GLU A 576 9.17 -21.95 -0.31
C GLU A 576 9.95 -23.20 -0.76
N GLY A 577 10.22 -23.30 -2.07
CA GLY A 577 10.99 -24.40 -2.66
C GLY A 577 10.22 -25.71 -2.82
N SER A 578 8.97 -25.78 -2.36
CA SER A 578 8.12 -26.96 -2.54
C SER A 578 7.58 -27.10 -3.97
N TRP A 579 7.51 -25.99 -4.72
CA TRP A 579 7.16 -25.95 -6.13
C TRP A 579 8.24 -25.24 -6.94
N ALA A 580 8.19 -25.36 -8.27
CA ALA A 580 9.06 -24.60 -9.16
C ALA A 580 8.82 -23.09 -9.02
N GLN A 581 9.87 -22.31 -9.30
CA GLN A 581 9.79 -20.85 -9.29
C GLN A 581 8.71 -20.35 -10.25
N THR A 582 7.88 -19.45 -9.75
CA THR A 582 6.70 -18.91 -10.42
C THR A 582 7.00 -17.48 -10.84
N GLN A 583 7.06 -17.22 -12.14
CA GLN A 583 7.31 -15.88 -12.71
C GLN A 583 6.07 -14.99 -12.62
N ALA A 584 4.88 -15.57 -12.80
CA ALA A 584 3.58 -14.90 -12.76
C ALA A 584 2.48 -15.89 -12.34
N ALA A 585 1.26 -15.41 -12.13
CA ALA A 585 0.11 -16.28 -11.94
C ALA A 585 -1.08 -15.79 -12.77
N ALA A 586 -1.87 -16.73 -13.27
CA ALA A 586 -3.04 -16.44 -14.09
C ALA A 586 -4.27 -17.14 -13.52
N VAL A 587 -5.40 -16.46 -13.45
CA VAL A 587 -6.68 -17.10 -13.14
C VAL A 587 -7.15 -17.81 -14.39
N VAL A 588 -7.39 -19.12 -14.29
CA VAL A 588 -7.81 -19.95 -15.42
C VAL A 588 -9.10 -20.69 -15.09
N ASP A 589 -9.97 -20.79 -16.07
CA ASP A 589 -11.16 -21.63 -16.03
C ASP A 589 -10.79 -23.07 -16.38
N SER A 590 -11.37 -24.01 -15.63
CA SER A 590 -11.18 -25.44 -15.85
C SER A 590 -12.48 -26.20 -15.63
N PRO A 591 -12.59 -27.47 -16.10
CA PRO A 591 -13.74 -28.32 -15.78
C PRO A 591 -14.03 -28.47 -14.27
N SER A 592 -13.03 -28.28 -13.41
CA SER A 592 -13.17 -28.34 -11.95
C SER A 592 -13.50 -26.99 -11.28
N GLY A 593 -13.64 -25.92 -12.08
CA GLY A 593 -13.81 -24.55 -11.61
C GLY A 593 -12.58 -23.68 -11.84
N GLN A 594 -12.68 -22.43 -11.40
CA GLN A 594 -11.59 -21.46 -11.53
C GLN A 594 -10.50 -21.72 -10.50
N TRP A 595 -9.25 -21.53 -10.93
CA TRP A 595 -8.12 -21.59 -10.02
C TRP A 595 -6.99 -20.66 -10.47
N LEU A 596 -6.10 -20.35 -9.53
CA LEU A 596 -4.92 -19.52 -9.80
C LEU A 596 -3.75 -20.41 -10.24
N ALA A 597 -3.48 -20.46 -11.54
CA ALA A 597 -2.42 -21.23 -12.14
C ALA A 597 -1.04 -20.56 -11.95
N PRO A 598 -0.03 -21.29 -11.46
CA PRO A 598 1.34 -20.80 -11.43
C PRO A 598 1.93 -20.84 -12.83
N VAL A 599 2.48 -19.71 -13.29
CA VAL A 599 3.25 -19.62 -14.53
C VAL A 599 4.73 -19.68 -14.14
N GLY A 600 5.39 -20.79 -14.47
CA GLY A 600 6.80 -21.01 -14.21
C GLY A 600 7.72 -20.10 -15.02
N ILE A 601 9.01 -20.13 -14.69
CA ILE A 601 10.03 -19.40 -15.45
C ILE A 601 10.01 -19.84 -16.92
N GLY A 602 9.92 -18.87 -17.83
CA GLY A 602 9.84 -19.12 -19.27
C GLY A 602 8.41 -19.33 -19.78
N GLY A 603 7.41 -19.10 -18.94
CA GLY A 603 6.01 -19.10 -19.31
C GLY A 603 5.32 -20.45 -19.18
N ALA A 604 6.03 -21.52 -18.80
CA ALA A 604 5.43 -22.85 -18.70
C ALA A 604 4.55 -22.97 -17.45
N ILE A 605 3.28 -23.32 -17.61
CA ILE A 605 2.41 -23.76 -16.50
C ILE A 605 2.64 -25.27 -16.28
N GLY A 606 2.99 -25.99 -17.34
CA GLY A 606 3.28 -27.42 -17.34
C GLY A 606 2.03 -28.29 -17.52
N ASP A 607 2.27 -29.59 -17.54
CA ASP A 607 1.21 -30.59 -17.69
C ASP A 607 0.36 -30.65 -16.42
N VAL A 608 -0.96 -30.59 -16.60
CA VAL A 608 -1.94 -30.62 -15.49
C VAL A 608 -2.92 -31.77 -15.69
N PRO A 609 -3.58 -32.27 -14.63
CA PRO A 609 -4.69 -33.22 -14.80
C PRO A 609 -5.74 -32.64 -15.74
N ALA A 610 -6.34 -33.46 -16.61
CA ALA A 610 -7.31 -32.98 -17.61
C ALA A 610 -8.49 -32.19 -16.99
N ALA A 611 -8.87 -32.51 -15.76
CA ALA A 611 -9.92 -31.80 -15.02
C ALA A 611 -9.55 -30.35 -14.61
N TRP A 612 -8.25 -30.02 -14.59
CA TRP A 612 -7.70 -28.71 -14.21
C TRP A 612 -7.12 -27.96 -15.41
N ALA A 613 -7.22 -28.56 -16.61
CA ALA A 613 -6.76 -27.97 -17.85
C ALA A 613 -7.43 -26.61 -18.10
N PRO A 614 -6.66 -25.55 -18.37
CA PRO A 614 -7.20 -24.29 -18.84
C PRO A 614 -8.07 -24.50 -20.09
N THR A 615 -9.32 -24.05 -20.03
CA THR A 615 -10.24 -24.11 -21.18
C THR A 615 -10.00 -23.00 -22.20
N GLN A 616 -9.19 -22.01 -21.84
CA GLN A 616 -8.90 -20.81 -22.61
C GLN A 616 -7.42 -20.70 -22.96
N THR A 617 -7.09 -19.93 -24.00
CA THR A 617 -5.71 -19.62 -24.34
C THR A 617 -5.10 -18.73 -23.25
N VAL A 618 -4.02 -19.20 -22.64
CA VAL A 618 -3.33 -18.45 -21.57
C VAL A 618 -2.14 -17.72 -22.16
N VAL A 619 -2.06 -16.41 -21.97
CA VAL A 619 -0.93 -15.60 -22.43
C VAL A 619 0.13 -15.54 -21.33
N VAL A 620 1.35 -15.93 -21.68
CA VAL A 620 2.48 -16.02 -20.76
C VAL A 620 3.70 -15.32 -21.35
N ARG A 621 4.63 -14.90 -20.49
CA ARG A 621 5.91 -14.33 -20.90
C ARG A 621 6.98 -15.42 -20.94
N GLY A 622 7.68 -15.54 -22.06
CA GLY A 622 8.77 -16.49 -22.25
C GLY A 622 10.11 -16.03 -21.67
N LEU A 623 11.17 -16.80 -21.94
CA LEU A 623 12.50 -16.61 -21.36
C LEU A 623 13.26 -15.42 -21.98
N GLU A 624 13.08 -15.21 -23.27
CA GLU A 624 13.73 -14.13 -24.04
C GLU A 624 12.91 -12.82 -23.99
N GLY A 625 11.83 -12.80 -23.21
CA GLY A 625 10.92 -11.68 -23.08
C GLY A 625 9.81 -11.63 -24.14
N GLU A 626 9.70 -12.66 -24.97
CA GLU A 626 8.58 -12.92 -25.87
C GLU A 626 7.26 -13.17 -25.11
N LEU A 627 6.13 -13.05 -25.80
CA LEU A 627 4.83 -13.52 -25.31
C LEU A 627 4.44 -14.80 -26.05
N LYS A 628 3.82 -15.75 -25.34
CA LYS A 628 3.32 -17.00 -25.90
C LYS A 628 1.86 -17.18 -25.53
N GLY A 629 1.06 -17.69 -26.47
CA GLY A 629 -0.27 -18.21 -26.19
C GLY A 629 -0.21 -19.72 -25.97
N LEU A 630 -0.65 -20.18 -24.81
CA LEU A 630 -0.68 -21.60 -24.44
C LEU A 630 -2.09 -22.16 -24.56
N THR A 631 -2.20 -23.35 -25.13
CA THR A 631 -3.41 -24.17 -25.19
C THR A 631 -3.10 -25.58 -24.68
N TYR A 632 -4.13 -26.35 -24.35
CA TYR A 632 -3.98 -27.68 -23.78
C TYR A 632 -4.66 -28.75 -24.61
N ILE A 633 -3.99 -29.89 -24.77
CA ILE A 633 -4.55 -31.09 -25.40
C ILE A 633 -4.57 -32.21 -24.37
N ASP A 634 -5.72 -32.84 -24.19
CA ASP A 634 -5.85 -34.02 -23.34
C ASP A 634 -5.21 -35.24 -24.02
N GLU A 635 -4.15 -35.76 -23.41
CA GLU A 635 -3.51 -37.03 -23.76
C GLU A 635 -3.58 -37.97 -22.55
N ASP A 636 -4.43 -38.99 -22.63
CA ASP A 636 -4.60 -40.04 -21.61
C ASP A 636 -4.95 -39.52 -20.20
N GLY A 637 -5.77 -38.46 -20.10
CA GLY A 637 -6.22 -37.89 -18.83
C GLY A 637 -5.25 -36.87 -18.23
N THR A 638 -4.15 -36.59 -18.91
CA THR A 638 -3.23 -35.50 -18.61
C THR A 638 -3.30 -34.47 -19.73
N ALA A 639 -3.63 -33.23 -19.39
CA ALA A 639 -3.62 -32.14 -20.33
C ALA A 639 -2.19 -31.64 -20.53
N LYS A 640 -1.68 -31.83 -21.75
CA LYS A 640 -0.35 -31.38 -22.16
C LYS A 640 -0.38 -29.97 -22.70
N GLU A 641 0.59 -29.17 -22.27
CA GLU A 641 0.77 -27.80 -22.73
C GLU A 641 1.25 -27.77 -24.20
N GLN A 642 0.65 -26.89 -25.00
CA GLN A 642 1.03 -26.63 -26.38
C GLN A 642 1.10 -25.12 -26.64
N VAL A 643 2.17 -24.66 -27.28
CA VAL A 643 2.29 -23.27 -27.73
C VAL A 643 1.49 -23.09 -29.02
N ALA A 644 0.46 -22.24 -28.98
CA ALA A 644 -0.39 -21.90 -30.11
C ALA A 644 0.20 -20.79 -30.98
N TRP A 645 0.78 -19.76 -30.35
CA TRP A 645 1.40 -18.62 -31.03
C TRP A 645 2.52 -18.00 -30.18
N GLU A 646 3.39 -17.23 -30.84
CA GLU A 646 4.48 -16.49 -30.20
C GLU A 646 4.57 -15.07 -30.78
N PHE A 647 4.79 -14.08 -29.92
CA PHE A 647 5.01 -12.68 -30.27
C PHE A 647 6.33 -12.20 -29.68
N THR A 648 7.24 -11.76 -30.55
CA THR A 648 8.50 -11.15 -30.16
C THR A 648 8.54 -9.70 -30.64
N PRO A 649 8.79 -8.72 -29.75
CA PRO A 649 8.95 -7.34 -30.18
C PRO A 649 10.21 -7.18 -31.07
N PRO A 650 10.31 -6.11 -31.89
CA PRO A 650 11.46 -5.87 -32.74
C PRO A 650 12.76 -5.80 -31.94
N ALA A 651 13.86 -6.29 -32.53
CA ALA A 651 15.16 -6.38 -31.87
C ALA A 651 15.55 -5.12 -31.07
N GLY A 652 15.96 -5.33 -29.82
CA GLY A 652 16.34 -4.28 -28.86
C GLY A 652 15.17 -3.56 -28.19
N HIS A 653 13.93 -4.02 -28.38
CA HIS A 653 12.80 -3.60 -27.54
C HIS A 653 12.51 -4.65 -26.48
N ASP A 654 12.35 -4.20 -25.24
CA ASP A 654 11.95 -5.04 -24.11
C ASP A 654 10.51 -4.71 -23.70
N ILE A 655 9.69 -5.74 -23.44
CA ILE A 655 8.32 -5.52 -22.94
C ILE A 655 8.38 -4.93 -21.52
N VAL A 656 7.76 -3.75 -21.35
CA VAL A 656 7.75 -2.97 -20.09
C VAL A 656 6.43 -3.05 -19.35
N ASP A 657 5.29 -3.09 -20.05
CA ASP A 657 3.97 -3.21 -19.44
C ASP A 657 2.98 -3.95 -20.37
N VAL A 658 2.05 -4.71 -19.75
CA VAL A 658 0.99 -5.45 -20.43
C VAL A 658 -0.34 -5.13 -19.75
N ALA A 659 -1.23 -4.46 -20.47
CA ALA A 659 -2.56 -4.12 -19.98
C ALA A 659 -3.61 -5.10 -20.55
N VAL A 660 -4.48 -5.56 -19.67
CA VAL A 660 -5.57 -6.51 -19.94
C VAL A 660 -6.91 -5.90 -19.56
N HIS A 661 -8.00 -6.46 -20.08
CA HIS A 661 -9.34 -6.09 -19.64
C HIS A 661 -9.54 -6.32 -18.13
N PRO A 662 -10.31 -5.47 -17.44
CA PRO A 662 -10.76 -5.76 -16.09
C PRO A 662 -11.57 -7.06 -16.06
N VAL A 663 -11.48 -7.82 -14.96
CA VAL A 663 -12.22 -9.09 -14.80
C VAL A 663 -13.73 -8.91 -15.00
N HIS A 664 -14.28 -7.78 -14.55
CA HIS A 664 -15.67 -7.41 -14.77
C HIS A 664 -15.76 -6.21 -15.72
N ASP A 665 -15.96 -6.49 -17.01
CA ASP A 665 -16.00 -5.50 -18.09
C ASP A 665 -17.25 -5.63 -19.00
N PRO A 666 -18.48 -5.47 -18.47
CA PRO A 666 -19.70 -5.61 -19.25
C PRO A 666 -19.89 -4.47 -20.25
N ILE A 667 -20.47 -4.78 -21.41
CA ILE A 667 -20.67 -3.83 -22.51
C ILE A 667 -22.16 -3.45 -22.60
N ALA A 668 -22.48 -2.18 -22.31
CA ALA A 668 -23.86 -1.69 -22.36
C ALA A 668 -24.35 -1.32 -23.77
N SER A 669 -23.45 -0.91 -24.67
CA SER A 669 -23.81 -0.51 -26.03
C SER A 669 -22.74 -0.93 -27.04
N ILE A 670 -23.18 -1.58 -28.13
CA ILE A 670 -22.33 -2.07 -29.23
C ILE A 670 -21.75 -0.96 -30.12
N GLY A 671 -22.32 0.24 -30.07
CA GLY A 671 -21.96 1.34 -30.96
C GLY A 671 -22.20 2.69 -30.31
N ARG A 672 -21.62 3.72 -30.93
CA ARG A 672 -21.83 5.12 -30.54
C ARG A 672 -22.65 5.83 -31.60
N VAL A 673 -23.72 6.50 -31.18
CA VAL A 673 -24.57 7.30 -32.08
C VAL A 673 -23.89 8.64 -32.34
N LEU A 674 -23.74 9.00 -33.61
CA LEU A 674 -23.15 10.26 -34.06
C LEU A 674 -24.18 11.38 -34.16
N GLY A 675 -23.72 12.63 -34.29
CA GLY A 675 -24.59 13.80 -34.44
C GLY A 675 -25.59 13.75 -35.60
N ASP A 676 -25.30 12.96 -36.63
CA ASP A 676 -26.17 12.74 -37.78
C ASP A 676 -27.06 11.48 -37.66
N ARG A 677 -27.13 10.89 -36.46
CA ARG A 677 -27.89 9.68 -36.10
C ARG A 677 -27.37 8.38 -36.71
N ARG A 678 -26.22 8.40 -37.38
CA ARG A 678 -25.52 7.18 -37.78
C ARG A 678 -24.80 6.56 -36.60
N VAL A 679 -24.45 5.29 -36.68
CA VAL A 679 -23.80 4.54 -35.61
C VAL A 679 -22.38 4.20 -35.99
N LYS A 680 -21.42 4.53 -35.12
CA LYS A 680 -20.05 4.02 -35.23
C LYS A 680 -19.91 2.80 -34.32
N TYR A 681 -19.78 1.62 -34.91
CA TYR A 681 -19.71 0.35 -34.18
C TYR A 681 -18.35 0.18 -33.49
N LYS A 682 -18.38 -0.20 -32.21
CA LYS A 682 -17.18 -0.39 -31.40
C LYS A 682 -16.54 -1.71 -31.74
N TYR A 683 -15.22 -1.76 -31.76
CA TYR A 683 -14.50 -3.01 -31.86
C TYR A 683 -14.44 -3.67 -30.47
N LEU A 684 -15.22 -4.73 -30.27
CA LEU A 684 -15.47 -5.37 -28.98
C LEU A 684 -14.92 -6.79 -28.93
N ASN A 685 -13.61 -6.92 -29.05
CA ASN A 685 -12.94 -8.20 -28.90
C ASN A 685 -12.47 -8.37 -27.44
N PRO A 686 -13.05 -9.31 -26.66
CA PRO A 686 -12.67 -9.53 -25.26
C PRO A 686 -11.26 -10.13 -25.12
N ASN A 687 -10.73 -10.69 -26.20
CA ASN A 687 -9.43 -11.33 -26.27
C ASN A 687 -8.35 -10.34 -26.72
N THR A 688 -8.41 -9.08 -26.31
CA THR A 688 -7.36 -8.11 -26.65
C THR A 688 -6.46 -7.80 -25.46
N VAL A 689 -5.19 -7.63 -25.76
CA VAL A 689 -4.17 -7.21 -24.79
C VAL A 689 -3.33 -6.10 -25.39
N VAL A 690 -2.96 -5.13 -24.56
CA VAL A 690 -2.10 -4.01 -24.96
C VAL A 690 -0.70 -4.27 -24.42
N VAL A 691 0.28 -4.33 -25.30
CA VAL A 691 1.67 -4.64 -24.98
C VAL A 691 2.51 -3.42 -25.30
N SER A 692 3.24 -2.91 -24.32
CA SER A 692 4.17 -1.81 -24.51
C SER A 692 5.62 -2.32 -24.41
N ALA A 693 6.44 -1.97 -25.40
CA ALA A 693 7.83 -2.41 -25.49
C ALA A 693 8.75 -1.23 -25.79
N TYR A 694 9.84 -1.10 -25.04
CA TYR A 694 10.73 0.06 -25.07
C TYR A 694 12.12 -0.30 -25.56
N ASN A 695 12.71 0.57 -26.38
CA ASN A 695 14.09 0.47 -26.84
C ASN A 695 14.96 1.55 -26.20
N THR A 696 15.87 1.12 -25.31
CA THR A 696 16.77 2.00 -24.57
C THR A 696 17.75 2.76 -25.46
N ALA A 697 18.25 2.14 -26.54
CA ALA A 697 19.23 2.78 -27.41
C ALA A 697 18.62 3.91 -28.27
N LYS A 698 17.33 3.79 -28.61
CA LYS A 698 16.62 4.75 -29.47
C LYS A 698 15.69 5.69 -28.69
N SER A 699 15.43 5.42 -27.41
CA SER A 699 14.40 6.10 -26.63
C SER A 699 13.02 6.05 -27.31
N THR A 700 12.66 4.88 -27.85
CA THR A 700 11.40 4.66 -28.57
C THR A 700 10.52 3.66 -27.84
N LEU A 701 9.25 4.00 -27.66
CA LEU A 701 8.22 3.13 -27.10
C LEU A 701 7.29 2.67 -28.21
N ASN A 702 7.14 1.35 -28.37
CA ASN A 702 6.14 0.77 -29.25
C ASN A 702 4.99 0.21 -28.42
N VAL A 703 3.77 0.55 -28.80
CA VAL A 703 2.54 0.02 -28.22
C VAL A 703 1.84 -0.84 -29.27
N TYR A 704 1.55 -2.09 -28.91
CA TYR A 704 0.89 -3.07 -29.76
C TYR A 704 -0.44 -3.45 -29.12
N LEU A 705 -1.49 -3.52 -29.95
CA LEU A 705 -2.74 -4.20 -29.60
C LEU A 705 -2.68 -5.60 -30.22
N LEU A 706 -2.71 -6.63 -29.40
CA LEU A 706 -2.65 -8.03 -29.83
C LEU A 706 -3.98 -8.72 -29.54
N ASP A 707 -4.33 -9.71 -30.36
CA ASP A 707 -5.33 -10.71 -30.01
C ASP A 707 -4.66 -11.84 -29.20
N SER A 708 -5.15 -12.08 -27.98
CA SER A 708 -4.58 -13.05 -27.03
C SER A 708 -4.84 -14.51 -27.41
N VAL A 709 -5.77 -14.79 -28.32
CA VAL A 709 -6.09 -16.15 -28.77
C VAL A 709 -5.28 -16.51 -30.01
N SER A 710 -5.20 -15.62 -31.01
CA SER A 710 -4.50 -15.87 -32.28
C SER A 710 -3.05 -15.36 -32.31
N GLY A 711 -2.68 -14.44 -31.43
CA GLY A 711 -1.38 -13.76 -31.45
C GLY A 711 -1.24 -12.68 -32.52
N GLN A 712 -2.34 -12.36 -33.24
CA GLN A 712 -2.30 -11.38 -34.31
C GLN A 712 -2.08 -9.95 -33.76
N VAL A 713 -1.17 -9.20 -34.40
CA VAL A 713 -1.04 -7.76 -34.16
C VAL A 713 -2.19 -7.03 -34.84
N LEU A 714 -3.13 -6.53 -34.06
CA LEU A 714 -4.31 -5.79 -34.53
C LEU A 714 -3.99 -4.34 -34.86
N HIS A 715 -3.13 -3.71 -34.06
CA HIS A 715 -2.69 -2.33 -34.25
C HIS A 715 -1.30 -2.11 -33.61
N SER A 716 -0.51 -1.18 -34.16
CA SER A 716 0.76 -0.77 -33.56
C SER A 716 1.00 0.74 -33.72
N THR A 717 1.60 1.35 -32.69
CA THR A 717 1.98 2.76 -32.68
C THR A 717 3.36 2.93 -32.05
N THR A 718 4.16 3.86 -32.56
CA THR A 718 5.50 4.20 -32.05
C THR A 718 5.55 5.63 -31.52
N PHE A 719 6.14 5.79 -30.34
CA PHE A 719 6.42 7.08 -29.71
C PHE A 719 7.93 7.27 -29.55
N GLU A 720 8.43 8.41 -30.00
CA GLU A 720 9.85 8.77 -29.93
C GLU A 720 10.15 9.66 -28.73
N GLY A 721 11.38 9.62 -28.22
CA GLY A 721 11.85 10.48 -27.15
C GLY A 721 11.25 10.17 -25.78
N VAL A 722 10.85 8.93 -25.54
CA VAL A 722 10.30 8.46 -24.26
C VAL A 722 11.43 8.20 -23.26
N ASP A 723 11.23 8.60 -22.01
CA ASP A 723 12.18 8.36 -20.91
C ASP A 723 11.76 7.12 -20.10
N SER A 724 12.53 6.04 -20.19
CA SER A 724 12.29 4.81 -19.44
C SER A 724 12.60 4.87 -17.95
N LYS A 725 13.22 5.95 -17.47
CA LYS A 725 13.43 6.15 -16.02
C LYS A 725 12.15 6.59 -15.32
N LYS A 726 11.13 6.99 -16.07
CA LYS A 726 9.80 7.37 -15.57
C LYS A 726 8.80 6.25 -15.85
N ASN A 727 7.71 6.23 -15.10
CA ASN A 727 6.68 5.20 -15.22
C ASN A 727 6.08 5.17 -16.64
N ILE A 728 6.00 3.97 -17.22
CA ILE A 728 5.27 3.67 -18.45
C ILE A 728 4.19 2.69 -18.07
N GLN A 729 2.93 3.05 -18.29
CA GLN A 729 1.81 2.20 -17.91
C GLN A 729 0.65 2.36 -18.89
N CYS A 730 -0.04 1.27 -19.17
CA CYS A 730 -1.23 1.24 -19.99
C CYS A 730 -2.43 0.69 -19.19
N THR A 731 -3.63 1.00 -19.67
CA THR A 731 -4.88 0.41 -19.20
C THR A 731 -5.81 0.21 -20.39
N LEU A 732 -6.65 -0.82 -20.33
CA LEU A 732 -7.56 -1.25 -21.38
C LEU A 732 -8.94 -1.42 -20.75
N ALA A 733 -9.98 -0.97 -21.42
CA ALA A 733 -11.37 -1.22 -21.02
C ALA A 733 -12.30 -1.10 -22.21
N GLU A 734 -13.34 -1.93 -22.26
CA GLU A 734 -14.37 -1.89 -23.30
C GLU A 734 -13.81 -1.95 -24.73
N ASN A 735 -13.65 -0.81 -25.41
CA ASN A 735 -13.17 -0.70 -26.78
C ASN A 735 -12.01 0.32 -26.90
N TRP A 736 -11.36 0.68 -25.80
CA TRP A 736 -10.34 1.71 -25.81
C TRP A 736 -9.21 1.38 -24.84
N PHE A 737 -8.03 1.90 -25.14
CA PHE A 737 -6.90 1.82 -24.24
C PHE A 737 -6.23 3.18 -24.07
N ALA A 738 -5.59 3.36 -22.93
CA ALA A 738 -4.82 4.55 -22.62
C ALA A 738 -3.43 4.17 -22.13
N CYS A 739 -2.41 4.89 -22.56
CA CYS A 739 -1.03 4.72 -22.09
C CYS A 739 -0.47 6.05 -21.61
N THR A 740 0.23 6.02 -20.48
CA THR A 740 0.91 7.17 -19.87
C THR A 740 2.42 6.95 -19.87
N PHE A 741 3.18 7.99 -20.20
CA PHE A 741 4.64 7.98 -20.19
C PHE A 741 5.20 9.41 -20.14
N PHE A 742 6.46 9.56 -19.74
CA PHE A 742 7.17 10.84 -19.87
C PHE A 742 7.98 10.84 -21.17
N GLY A 743 7.89 11.92 -21.95
CA GLY A 743 8.63 11.98 -23.20
C GLY A 743 8.77 13.37 -23.79
N ARG A 744 9.67 13.47 -24.77
CA ARG A 744 9.91 14.66 -25.58
C ARG A 744 9.24 14.50 -26.95
N TYR A 745 8.15 15.23 -27.16
CA TYR A 745 7.46 15.31 -28.43
C TYR A 745 8.05 16.43 -29.30
N ALA A 746 8.54 16.10 -30.50
CA ALA A 746 8.93 17.11 -31.49
C ALA A 746 7.68 17.68 -32.17
N LEU A 747 7.51 19.00 -32.15
CA LEU A 747 6.40 19.65 -32.85
C LEU A 747 6.55 19.44 -34.35
N LYS A 748 5.43 19.20 -35.04
CA LYS A 748 5.39 18.98 -36.49
C LYS A 748 4.63 20.11 -37.18
N ASP A 749 5.02 20.45 -38.40
CA ASP A 749 4.28 21.36 -39.27
C ASP A 749 3.05 20.68 -39.88
N ASP A 750 2.25 21.43 -40.65
CA ASP A 750 1.05 20.91 -41.32
C ASP A 750 1.37 19.78 -42.34
N ALA A 751 2.64 19.67 -42.77
CA ALA A 751 3.14 18.61 -43.64
C ALA A 751 3.71 17.40 -42.86
N GLY A 752 3.60 17.40 -41.53
CA GLY A 752 4.08 16.35 -40.64
C GLY A 752 5.59 16.35 -40.42
N GLN A 753 6.31 17.38 -40.89
CA GLN A 753 7.76 17.50 -40.72
C GLN A 753 8.08 18.13 -39.37
N PRO A 754 9.09 17.62 -38.64
CA PRO A 754 9.48 18.18 -37.35
C PRO A 754 9.99 19.63 -37.51
N LEU A 755 9.38 20.53 -36.75
CA LEU A 755 9.81 21.93 -36.63
C LEU A 755 11.15 21.98 -35.90
N SER A 756 12.18 22.47 -36.60
CA SER A 756 13.55 22.49 -36.08
C SER A 756 13.62 23.24 -34.74
N GLY A 757 14.14 22.56 -33.71
CA GLY A 757 14.36 23.13 -32.38
C GLY A 757 13.12 23.30 -31.50
N GLN A 758 11.92 22.87 -31.95
CA GLN A 758 10.69 22.99 -31.17
C GLN A 758 10.21 21.62 -30.68
N SER A 759 10.31 21.39 -29.37
CA SER A 759 9.81 20.18 -28.72
C SER A 759 9.12 20.48 -27.40
N LEU A 760 8.10 19.69 -27.07
CA LEU A 760 7.41 19.71 -25.79
C LEU A 760 7.89 18.52 -24.95
N GLN A 761 8.31 18.78 -23.71
CA GLN A 761 8.64 17.75 -22.73
C GLN A 761 7.56 17.73 -21.66
N GLY A 762 7.14 16.55 -21.24
CA GLY A 762 6.17 16.40 -20.18
C GLY A 762 5.62 14.99 -20.09
N TYR A 763 4.77 14.78 -19.09
CA TYR A 763 3.94 13.59 -19.01
C TYR A 763 2.90 13.63 -20.11
N GLN A 764 2.70 12.50 -20.78
CA GLN A 764 1.77 12.36 -21.87
C GLN A 764 0.81 11.23 -21.54
N ILE A 765 -0.48 11.44 -21.82
CA ILE A 765 -1.49 10.38 -21.86
C ILE A 765 -2.00 10.28 -23.29
N VAL A 766 -1.93 9.08 -23.86
CA VAL A 766 -2.43 8.79 -25.21
C VAL A 766 -3.59 7.84 -25.09
N VAL A 767 -4.74 8.22 -25.64
CA VAL A 767 -5.95 7.39 -25.64
C VAL A 767 -6.31 7.01 -27.07
N SER A 768 -6.62 5.74 -27.27
CA SER A 768 -6.96 5.15 -28.55
C SER A 768 -8.31 4.44 -28.45
N ASP A 769 -9.26 4.85 -29.29
CA ASP A 769 -10.55 4.19 -29.46
C ASP A 769 -10.51 3.22 -30.64
N LEU A 770 -11.14 2.06 -30.46
CA LEU A 770 -11.22 0.98 -31.44
C LEU A 770 -12.65 0.87 -31.99
N TYR A 771 -12.79 0.93 -33.30
CA TYR A 771 -14.05 0.81 -34.04
C TYR A 771 -13.97 -0.30 -35.09
N GLU A 772 -15.11 -0.90 -35.47
CA GLU A 772 -15.14 -1.96 -36.49
C GLU A 772 -14.81 -1.41 -37.89
N SER A 773 -15.08 -0.13 -38.16
CA SER A 773 -14.82 0.53 -39.44
C SER A 773 -14.50 2.02 -39.25
N ASP A 774 -13.81 2.59 -40.24
CA ASP A 774 -13.62 4.04 -40.37
C ASP A 774 -14.96 4.77 -40.59
N TYR A 775 -15.87 4.12 -41.32
CA TYR A 775 -17.16 4.67 -41.73
C TYR A 775 -18.27 4.44 -40.69
N ALA A 776 -19.27 5.32 -40.70
CA ALA A 776 -20.47 5.17 -39.88
C ALA A 776 -21.50 4.26 -40.58
N ASP A 777 -22.32 3.57 -39.79
CA ASP A 777 -23.26 2.51 -40.20
C ASP A 777 -22.59 1.35 -40.95
N ASP A 778 -21.32 1.11 -40.66
CA ASP A 778 -20.53 0.07 -41.29
C ASP A 778 -19.86 -0.80 -40.21
N ARG A 779 -20.09 -2.11 -40.29
CA ARG A 779 -19.50 -3.12 -39.41
C ARG A 779 -18.22 -3.72 -39.98
N GLY A 780 -17.73 -3.14 -41.08
CA GLY A 780 -16.51 -3.57 -41.74
C GLY A 780 -16.61 -5.05 -42.16
N PRO A 781 -15.51 -5.81 -42.03
CA PRO A 781 -15.49 -7.21 -42.44
C PRO A 781 -16.42 -8.15 -41.67
N LEU A 782 -16.95 -7.74 -40.52
CA LEU A 782 -17.87 -8.56 -39.72
C LEU A 782 -19.29 -8.58 -40.28
N GLY A 783 -19.70 -7.56 -41.04
CA GLY A 783 -21.05 -7.46 -41.61
C GLY A 783 -22.15 -7.70 -40.56
N ASP A 784 -23.14 -8.53 -40.92
CA ASP A 784 -24.28 -8.87 -40.05
C ASP A 784 -23.98 -10.01 -39.06
N ALA A 785 -22.72 -10.43 -38.90
CA ALA A 785 -22.36 -11.52 -38.01
C ALA A 785 -22.77 -11.21 -36.55
N ALA A 786 -23.48 -12.17 -35.95
CA ALA A 786 -23.90 -12.09 -34.55
C ALA A 786 -22.76 -12.43 -33.57
N ASN A 787 -21.81 -13.28 -34.01
CA ASN A 787 -20.70 -13.77 -33.20
C ASN A 787 -19.37 -13.45 -33.89
N PHE A 788 -18.34 -13.27 -33.08
CA PHE A 788 -16.95 -13.14 -33.51
C PHE A 788 -16.11 -14.26 -32.91
N SER A 789 -15.17 -14.78 -33.69
CA SER A 789 -14.17 -15.75 -33.25
C SER A 789 -12.81 -15.28 -33.73
N SER A 790 -11.82 -15.30 -32.85
CA SER A 790 -10.44 -14.90 -33.16
C SER A 790 -9.75 -15.86 -34.12
N THR A 791 -10.24 -17.10 -34.25
CA THR A 791 -9.62 -18.17 -35.05
C THR A 791 -10.48 -18.68 -36.19
N ASP A 792 -11.82 -18.57 -36.08
CA ASP A 792 -12.70 -19.08 -37.13
C ASP A 792 -12.82 -18.08 -38.29
N PRO A 793 -12.91 -18.57 -39.54
CA PRO A 793 -13.11 -17.72 -40.69
C PRO A 793 -14.47 -17.03 -40.64
N VAL A 794 -14.53 -15.78 -41.12
CA VAL A 794 -15.80 -15.07 -41.35
C VAL A 794 -16.53 -15.72 -42.53
N ASP A 795 -17.82 -16.05 -42.36
CA ASP A 795 -18.65 -16.75 -43.37
C ASP A 795 -18.67 -16.06 -44.76
N THR A 796 -18.54 -14.72 -44.77
CA THR A 796 -18.47 -13.90 -46.00
C THR A 796 -17.29 -12.92 -45.93
N PRO A 797 -16.05 -13.37 -46.19
CA PRO A 797 -14.87 -12.57 -45.91
C PRO A 797 -14.72 -11.43 -46.93
N THR A 798 -14.89 -10.19 -46.48
CA THR A 798 -14.55 -8.98 -47.26
C THR A 798 -13.17 -8.40 -46.90
N GLY A 799 -12.55 -8.92 -45.83
CA GLY A 799 -11.22 -8.55 -45.34
C GLY A 799 -10.92 -9.17 -43.97
N ALA A 800 -9.77 -8.87 -43.37
CA ALA A 800 -9.49 -9.20 -41.97
C ALA A 800 -10.20 -8.18 -41.06
N PRO A 801 -10.91 -8.59 -40.00
CA PRO A 801 -11.62 -7.69 -39.08
C PRO A 801 -10.64 -6.96 -38.15
N LEU A 802 -9.86 -6.05 -38.72
CA LEU A 802 -8.93 -5.18 -38.01
C LEU A 802 -9.65 -3.91 -37.52
N PRO A 803 -9.31 -3.39 -36.33
CA PRO A 803 -9.95 -2.19 -35.82
C PRO A 803 -9.51 -0.94 -36.59
N SER A 804 -10.47 -0.04 -36.85
CA SER A 804 -10.22 1.37 -37.11
C SER A 804 -9.87 2.06 -35.79
N VAL A 805 -8.66 2.62 -35.71
CA VAL A 805 -8.12 3.20 -34.48
C VAL A 805 -8.08 4.72 -34.59
N ILE A 806 -8.69 5.39 -33.62
CA ILE A 806 -8.61 6.85 -33.49
C ILE A 806 -7.86 7.17 -32.20
N SER A 807 -6.69 7.78 -32.35
CA SER A 807 -5.80 8.10 -31.22
C SER A 807 -5.60 9.60 -31.07
N GLN A 808 -5.49 10.04 -29.82
CA GLN A 808 -5.12 11.41 -29.49
C GLN A 808 -4.25 11.42 -28.23
N ALA A 809 -3.31 12.37 -28.17
CA ALA A 809 -2.40 12.55 -27.05
C ALA A 809 -2.70 13.84 -26.30
N TRP A 810 -2.49 13.86 -24.99
CA TRP A 810 -2.54 15.05 -24.15
C TRP A 810 -1.27 15.15 -23.32
N ILE A 811 -0.82 16.38 -23.07
CA ILE A 811 0.25 16.68 -22.11
C ILE A 811 -0.39 16.93 -20.75
N VAL A 812 0.04 16.17 -19.75
CA VAL A 812 -0.47 16.22 -18.39
C VAL A 812 0.52 16.96 -17.49
N SER A 813 0.01 17.74 -16.53
CA SER A 813 0.82 18.56 -15.63
C SER A 813 1.60 17.76 -14.56
N ALA A 814 1.32 16.47 -14.36
CA ALA A 814 1.89 15.64 -13.31
C ALA A 814 2.01 14.17 -13.73
N PRO A 815 2.89 13.37 -13.09
CA PRO A 815 2.95 11.92 -13.32
C PRO A 815 1.65 11.23 -12.94
N LEU A 816 1.19 10.32 -13.79
CA LEU A 816 0.07 9.43 -13.51
C LEU A 816 0.58 7.99 -13.40
N ALA A 817 0.39 7.37 -12.24
CA ALA A 817 0.80 6.00 -11.93
C ALA A 817 -0.38 5.17 -11.42
N ALA A 818 -0.19 3.86 -11.28
CA ALA A 818 -1.19 2.92 -10.76
C ALA A 818 -2.57 3.06 -11.46
N LEU A 819 -2.56 3.11 -12.81
CA LEU A 819 -3.78 3.27 -13.60
C LEU A 819 -4.80 2.15 -13.32
N ALA A 820 -6.06 2.54 -13.19
CA ALA A 820 -7.21 1.64 -13.11
C ALA A 820 -8.42 2.26 -13.80
N VAL A 821 -9.46 1.47 -14.06
CA VAL A 821 -10.72 1.93 -14.64
C VAL A 821 -11.87 1.56 -13.72
N THR A 822 -12.80 2.49 -13.48
CA THR A 822 -14.00 2.23 -12.67
C THR A 822 -14.85 1.10 -13.27
N GLN A 823 -15.29 0.17 -12.44
CA GLN A 823 -16.13 -0.97 -12.82
C GLN A 823 -17.52 -0.86 -12.20
N THR A 824 -18.56 -1.09 -12.99
CA THR A 824 -19.96 -1.14 -12.54
C THR A 824 -20.67 -2.35 -13.11
N ARG A 825 -21.83 -2.66 -12.55
CA ARG A 825 -22.52 -3.93 -12.75
C ARG A 825 -22.84 -4.25 -14.21
N GLN A 826 -23.25 -3.25 -14.99
CA GLN A 826 -23.71 -3.38 -16.38
C GLN A 826 -22.89 -2.51 -17.36
N GLY A 827 -21.98 -1.66 -16.86
CA GLY A 827 -21.14 -0.80 -17.70
C GLY A 827 -21.93 0.31 -18.40
N ILE A 828 -23.05 0.76 -17.81
CA ILE A 828 -23.92 1.82 -18.32
C ILE A 828 -23.37 3.19 -17.92
N THR A 829 -22.93 3.35 -16.67
CA THR A 829 -22.33 4.60 -16.21
C THR A 829 -21.02 4.88 -16.95
N SER A 830 -20.63 6.15 -17.04
CA SER A 830 -19.36 6.53 -17.67
C SER A 830 -18.17 5.84 -16.99
N ARG A 831 -17.24 5.30 -17.77
CA ARG A 831 -15.99 4.75 -17.24
C ARG A 831 -15.03 5.90 -16.98
N HIS A 832 -14.45 5.99 -15.79
CA HIS A 832 -13.39 6.96 -15.49
C HIS A 832 -12.05 6.25 -15.40
N ILE A 833 -10.99 6.94 -15.82
CA ILE A 833 -9.61 6.50 -15.57
C ILE A 833 -9.21 7.02 -14.20
N LEU A 834 -8.83 6.11 -13.33
CA LEU A 834 -8.23 6.40 -12.04
C LEU A 834 -6.72 6.40 -12.18
N GLY A 835 -6.05 7.29 -11.45
CA GLY A 835 -4.61 7.23 -11.32
C GLY A 835 -4.12 7.92 -10.06
N TYR A 836 -2.95 7.50 -9.62
CA TYR A 836 -2.22 8.09 -8.52
C TYR A 836 -1.27 9.17 -9.04
N LEU A 837 -1.17 10.28 -8.30
CA LEU A 837 -0.27 11.40 -8.55
C LEU A 837 0.85 11.39 -7.50
N PRO A 838 2.01 10.75 -7.77
CA PRO A 838 3.06 10.55 -6.77
C PRO A 838 3.60 11.83 -6.14
N GLU A 839 3.61 12.96 -6.85
CA GLU A 839 4.15 14.23 -6.36
C GLU A 839 3.15 15.02 -5.51
N SER A 840 1.85 14.77 -5.69
CA SER A 840 0.75 15.43 -4.95
C SER A 840 0.09 14.51 -3.93
N HIS A 841 0.51 13.25 -3.86
CA HIS A 841 -0.05 12.20 -3.01
C HIS A 841 -1.58 12.09 -3.10
N ALA A 842 -2.10 12.22 -4.32
CA ALA A 842 -3.54 12.28 -4.57
C ALA A 842 -3.98 11.22 -5.57
N ILE A 843 -5.22 10.74 -5.40
CA ILE A 843 -5.87 9.84 -6.37
C ILE A 843 -6.85 10.67 -7.18
N VAL A 844 -6.67 10.71 -8.49
CA VAL A 844 -7.50 11.45 -9.43
C VAL A 844 -8.45 10.51 -10.19
N SER A 845 -9.67 10.97 -10.42
CA SER A 845 -10.63 10.34 -11.33
C SER A 845 -10.83 11.22 -12.57
N LEU A 846 -10.26 10.80 -13.70
CA LEU A 846 -10.35 11.50 -14.97
C LEU A 846 -11.57 11.01 -15.77
N PRO A 847 -12.55 11.89 -16.07
CA PRO A 847 -13.70 11.52 -16.88
C PRO A 847 -13.29 11.15 -18.30
N ARG A 848 -13.89 10.08 -18.84
CA ARG A 848 -13.61 9.64 -20.22
C ARG A 848 -13.90 10.72 -21.27
N GLN A 849 -14.92 11.57 -21.08
CA GLN A 849 -15.24 12.66 -22.02
C GLN A 849 -14.10 13.68 -22.17
N LEU A 850 -13.28 13.86 -21.13
CA LEU A 850 -12.11 14.74 -21.17
C LEU A 850 -11.02 14.17 -22.09
N LEU A 851 -10.90 12.85 -22.11
CA LEU A 851 -9.92 12.06 -22.85
C LEU A 851 -10.52 11.45 -24.14
N GLU A 852 -11.50 12.12 -24.75
CA GLU A 852 -12.13 11.70 -26.01
C GLU A 852 -11.23 12.01 -27.22
N PRO A 853 -10.72 10.99 -27.95
CA PRO A 853 -9.78 11.23 -29.05
C PRO A 853 -10.46 11.86 -30.28
N ARG A 854 -11.79 11.79 -30.37
CA ARG A 854 -12.57 12.42 -31.46
C ARG A 854 -12.87 13.91 -31.23
N ARG A 855 -12.30 14.53 -30.19
CA ARG A 855 -12.43 15.98 -29.93
C ARG A 855 -11.94 16.80 -31.13
N THR A 856 -12.63 17.90 -31.44
CA THR A 856 -12.39 18.64 -32.68
C THR A 856 -11.09 19.44 -32.63
N VAL A 857 -10.17 19.17 -33.55
CA VAL A 857 -8.88 19.87 -33.65
C VAL A 857 -9.04 21.15 -34.49
N GLY A 858 -8.52 22.28 -34.00
CA GLY A 858 -8.47 23.54 -34.75
C GLY A 858 -9.80 24.26 -34.98
N ARG A 859 -10.94 23.65 -34.59
CA ARG A 859 -12.28 24.24 -34.71
C ARG A 859 -13.15 23.94 -33.49
N ASP A 860 -14.20 24.74 -33.33
CA ASP A 860 -15.25 24.47 -32.35
C ASP A 860 -16.17 23.32 -32.84
N PRO A 861 -16.74 22.53 -31.92
CA PRO A 861 -17.69 21.47 -32.28
C PRO A 861 -18.97 22.07 -32.85
N THR A 862 -19.58 21.35 -33.78
CA THR A 862 -20.92 21.70 -34.31
C THR A 862 -22.00 21.43 -33.25
N PRO A 863 -23.19 22.04 -33.34
CA PRO A 863 -24.29 21.76 -32.40
C PRO A 863 -24.66 20.27 -32.33
N ALA A 864 -24.61 19.56 -33.46
CA ALA A 864 -24.91 18.13 -33.51
C ALA A 864 -23.83 17.29 -32.79
N GLU A 865 -22.55 17.61 -32.99
CA GLU A 865 -21.43 16.95 -32.29
C GLU A 865 -21.48 17.21 -30.77
N MET A 866 -21.89 18.41 -30.36
CA MET A 866 -22.00 18.78 -28.95
C MET A 866 -23.22 18.14 -28.27
N GLU A 867 -24.41 18.20 -28.91
CA GLU A 867 -25.66 17.72 -28.32
C GLU A 867 -25.78 16.19 -28.34
N ALA A 868 -25.36 15.52 -29.42
CA ALA A 868 -25.52 14.07 -29.56
C ALA A 868 -24.34 13.28 -28.98
N GLU A 869 -23.12 13.81 -29.10
CA GLU A 869 -21.89 13.07 -28.74
C GLU A 869 -21.14 13.69 -27.56
N GLY A 870 -21.50 14.90 -27.12
CA GLY A 870 -20.77 15.61 -26.06
C GLY A 870 -19.35 16.01 -26.44
N LEU A 871 -19.05 16.15 -27.75
CA LEU A 871 -17.69 16.47 -28.19
C LEU A 871 -17.32 17.92 -27.84
N LEU A 872 -16.09 18.07 -27.36
CA LEU A 872 -15.48 19.35 -27.02
C LEU A 872 -14.34 19.65 -27.99
N LYS A 873 -14.00 20.94 -28.13
CA LYS A 873 -12.77 21.34 -28.83
C LYS A 873 -11.56 20.71 -28.16
N TYR A 874 -10.63 20.20 -28.96
CA TYR A 874 -9.39 19.63 -28.46
C TYR A 874 -8.46 20.72 -27.92
N HIS A 875 -7.94 20.47 -26.71
CA HIS A 875 -6.86 21.24 -26.09
C HIS A 875 -5.75 20.27 -25.71
N PRO A 876 -4.50 20.47 -26.19
CA PRO A 876 -3.41 19.54 -25.98
C PRO A 876 -2.90 19.50 -24.53
N ALA A 877 -3.00 20.62 -23.80
CA ALA A 877 -2.65 20.67 -22.39
C ALA A 877 -3.85 20.23 -21.55
N LEU A 878 -3.63 19.25 -20.68
CA LEU A 878 -4.57 18.73 -19.71
C LEU A 878 -4.09 19.10 -18.30
N GLU A 879 -4.73 20.13 -17.74
CA GLU A 879 -4.53 20.48 -16.33
C GLU A 879 -5.41 19.58 -15.46
N ILE A 880 -4.82 19.05 -14.39
CA ILE A 880 -5.53 18.26 -13.41
C ILE A 880 -6.24 19.21 -12.43
N ASP A 881 -7.57 19.20 -12.44
CA ASP A 881 -8.37 19.98 -11.50
C ASP A 881 -8.39 19.26 -10.14
N PRO A 882 -7.99 19.90 -9.03
CA PRO A 882 -8.06 19.31 -7.68
C PRO A 882 -9.46 18.84 -7.28
N ARG A 883 -10.53 19.34 -7.91
CA ARG A 883 -11.89 18.83 -7.70
C ARG A 883 -12.09 17.40 -8.18
N GLN A 884 -11.20 16.90 -9.03
CA GLN A 884 -11.19 15.51 -9.50
C GLN A 884 -10.44 14.57 -8.53
N PHE A 885 -9.87 15.10 -7.45
CA PHE A 885 -9.22 14.28 -6.43
C PHE A 885 -10.26 13.54 -5.60
N VAL A 886 -10.28 12.22 -5.77
CA VAL A 886 -11.10 11.30 -4.97
C VAL A 886 -10.62 11.31 -3.51
N SER A 887 -9.31 11.51 -3.29
CA SER A 887 -8.71 11.61 -1.97
C SER A 887 -8.88 12.99 -1.31
N HIS A 888 -9.39 14.01 -2.02
CA HIS A 888 -9.61 15.37 -1.52
C HIS A 888 -8.40 15.94 -0.74
N GLN A 889 -8.53 16.19 0.57
CA GLN A 889 -7.48 16.72 1.45
C GLN A 889 -6.58 15.62 2.05
N ARG A 890 -6.88 14.34 1.80
CA ARG A 890 -6.09 13.22 2.31
C ARG A 890 -4.85 13.03 1.46
N ASP A 891 -3.73 13.10 2.15
CA ASP A 891 -2.38 12.87 1.63
C ASP A 891 -2.12 11.35 1.59
N VAL A 892 -2.33 10.70 0.45
CA VAL A 892 -2.23 9.24 0.31
C VAL A 892 -0.84 8.86 -0.21
N LEU A 893 0.04 8.39 0.66
CA LEU A 893 1.43 8.12 0.30
C LEU A 893 1.62 6.78 -0.42
N GLY A 894 2.52 6.80 -1.41
CA GLY A 894 3.19 5.61 -1.94
C GLY A 894 2.30 4.53 -2.52
N VAL A 895 1.18 4.88 -3.17
CA VAL A 895 0.26 3.93 -3.81
C VAL A 895 0.99 3.12 -4.89
N GLN A 896 0.94 1.80 -4.79
CA GLN A 896 1.51 0.87 -5.77
C GLN A 896 0.47 0.40 -6.79
N LYS A 897 -0.76 0.16 -6.33
CA LYS A 897 -1.85 -0.32 -7.19
C LYS A 897 -3.21 0.19 -6.71
N ILE A 898 -4.09 0.42 -7.67
CA ILE A 898 -5.51 0.73 -7.47
C ILE A 898 -6.31 -0.44 -8.02
N ILE A 899 -7.26 -0.95 -7.24
CA ILE A 899 -8.24 -1.95 -7.67
C ILE A 899 -9.65 -1.38 -7.51
N THR A 900 -10.55 -1.85 -8.36
CA THR A 900 -11.95 -1.41 -8.36
C THR A 900 -12.88 -2.60 -8.36
N SER A 901 -14.07 -2.44 -7.78
CA SER A 901 -15.10 -3.48 -7.78
C SER A 901 -16.48 -2.88 -8.05
N PRO A 902 -17.33 -3.54 -8.86
CA PRO A 902 -18.71 -3.11 -9.05
C PRO A 902 -19.53 -3.27 -7.77
N THR A 903 -20.55 -2.44 -7.61
CA THR A 903 -21.56 -2.60 -6.55
C THR A 903 -22.85 -3.20 -7.12
N ILE A 904 -23.86 -3.48 -6.29
CA ILE A 904 -25.17 -3.93 -6.79
C ILE A 904 -25.85 -2.81 -7.59
N VAL A 905 -25.53 -1.57 -7.23
CA VAL A 905 -25.99 -0.31 -7.79
C VAL A 905 -25.13 0.05 -9.01
N GLU A 906 -25.75 0.45 -10.12
CA GLU A 906 -25.04 0.69 -11.38
C GLU A 906 -24.25 1.99 -11.37
N SER A 907 -24.71 3.00 -10.63
CA SER A 907 -24.04 4.30 -10.59
C SER A 907 -22.68 4.29 -9.89
N THR A 908 -22.40 3.29 -9.03
CA THR A 908 -21.33 3.36 -8.03
C THR A 908 -20.29 2.24 -8.20
N SER A 909 -19.02 2.63 -8.13
CA SER A 909 -17.84 1.75 -8.12
C SER A 909 -17.07 1.90 -6.81
N LEU A 910 -16.61 0.79 -6.23
CA LEU A 910 -15.70 0.82 -5.09
C LEU A 910 -14.27 0.95 -5.60
N ILE A 911 -13.48 1.76 -4.91
CA ILE A 911 -12.05 1.96 -5.17
C ILE A 911 -11.29 1.58 -3.91
N PHE A 912 -10.23 0.80 -4.09
CA PHE A 912 -9.29 0.47 -3.03
C PHE A 912 -7.87 0.61 -3.57
N SER A 913 -7.06 1.44 -2.91
CA SER A 913 -5.66 1.68 -3.25
C SER A 913 -4.76 1.30 -2.09
N PHE A 914 -3.63 0.69 -2.40
CA PHE A 914 -2.69 0.20 -1.40
C PHE A 914 -1.24 0.40 -1.84
N GLY A 915 -0.35 0.46 -0.86
CA GLY A 915 1.09 0.66 -1.03
C GLY A 915 1.72 0.96 0.32
N VAL A 916 2.21 2.20 0.52
CA VAL A 916 2.51 2.71 1.87
C VAL A 916 1.21 2.93 2.62
N ASP A 917 0.33 3.79 2.12
CA ASP A 917 -0.99 4.00 2.70
C ASP A 917 -2.04 3.04 2.13
N VAL A 918 -3.13 2.89 2.87
CA VAL A 918 -4.35 2.23 2.41
C VAL A 918 -5.48 3.24 2.39
N PHE A 919 -6.09 3.42 1.22
CA PHE A 919 -7.23 4.31 1.02
C PHE A 919 -8.34 3.57 0.27
N GLY A 920 -9.58 3.77 0.73
CA GLY A 920 -10.75 3.24 0.06
C GLY A 920 -11.85 4.29 -0.04
N SER A 921 -12.58 4.28 -1.15
CA SER A 921 -13.68 5.23 -1.39
C SER A 921 -14.70 4.65 -2.36
N ARG A 922 -15.82 5.34 -2.51
CA ARG A 922 -16.87 5.09 -3.51
C ARG A 922 -16.84 6.22 -4.52
N VAL A 923 -16.90 5.88 -5.80
CA VAL A 923 -17.00 6.88 -6.87
C VAL A 923 -18.22 6.60 -7.72
N ALA A 924 -18.95 7.66 -8.05
CA ALA A 924 -20.11 7.63 -8.93
C ALA A 924 -19.84 8.45 -10.20
N PRO A 925 -19.26 7.84 -11.26
CA PRO A 925 -18.80 8.56 -12.45
C PRO A 925 -19.86 9.45 -13.13
N SER A 926 -21.10 8.97 -13.19
CA SER A 926 -22.26 9.69 -13.75
C SER A 926 -23.24 10.17 -12.67
N PHE A 927 -22.75 10.41 -11.45
CA PHE A 927 -23.55 10.65 -10.23
C PHE A 927 -24.47 9.48 -9.85
N ALA A 928 -24.98 9.50 -8.62
CA ALA A 928 -25.87 8.47 -8.11
C ALA A 928 -27.29 8.63 -8.67
N PHE A 929 -27.55 8.08 -9.87
CA PHE A 929 -28.85 8.18 -10.56
C PHE A 929 -29.89 7.13 -10.13
N ASP A 930 -29.46 6.09 -9.44
CA ASP A 930 -30.26 4.94 -8.97
C ASP A 930 -30.40 4.90 -7.44
N ILE A 931 -29.88 5.91 -6.75
CA ILE A 931 -30.07 6.13 -5.31
C ILE A 931 -30.68 7.52 -5.10
N LEU A 932 -31.64 7.60 -4.17
CA LEU A 932 -32.21 8.88 -3.76
C LEU A 932 -31.18 9.67 -2.94
N GLY A 933 -30.70 10.79 -3.46
CA GLY A 933 -29.68 11.62 -2.80
C GLY A 933 -30.10 12.14 -1.42
N LYS A 934 -29.11 12.39 -0.54
CA LYS A 934 -29.32 12.92 0.82
C LYS A 934 -30.08 14.25 0.84
N GLY A 935 -29.94 15.07 -0.21
CA GLY A 935 -30.64 16.35 -0.36
C GLY A 935 -32.15 16.24 -0.67
N PHE A 936 -32.71 15.04 -0.85
CA PHE A 936 -34.13 14.89 -1.13
C PHE A 936 -35.00 15.24 0.09
N ASN A 937 -35.87 16.25 -0.06
CA ASN A 937 -36.70 16.75 1.03
C ASN A 937 -37.90 15.83 1.33
N LYS A 938 -37.64 14.74 2.06
CA LYS A 938 -38.65 13.77 2.50
C LYS A 938 -39.76 14.41 3.34
N ILE A 939 -39.41 15.40 4.17
CA ILE A 939 -40.37 16.09 5.05
C ILE A 939 -41.41 16.86 4.22
N SER A 940 -40.98 17.57 3.17
CA SER A 940 -41.88 18.29 2.27
C SER A 940 -42.82 17.33 1.54
N LEU A 941 -42.31 16.19 1.07
CA LEU A 941 -43.13 15.15 0.43
C LEU A 941 -44.21 14.63 1.38
N ILE A 942 -43.82 14.21 2.58
CA ILE A 942 -44.76 13.66 3.58
C ILE A 942 -45.78 14.72 4.00
N SER A 943 -45.36 15.95 4.23
CA SER A 943 -46.24 17.06 4.63
C SER A 943 -47.27 17.37 3.55
N THR A 944 -46.87 17.34 2.28
CA THR A 944 -47.77 17.56 1.14
C THR A 944 -48.79 16.43 1.01
N VAL A 945 -48.36 15.17 1.13
CA VAL A 945 -49.26 14.00 1.10
C VAL A 945 -50.27 14.08 2.25
N LEU A 946 -49.84 14.44 3.46
CA LEU A 946 -50.74 14.63 4.60
C LEU A 946 -51.75 15.76 4.37
N ALA A 947 -51.28 16.91 3.88
CA ALA A 947 -52.15 18.06 3.59
C ALA A 947 -53.21 17.73 2.54
N LEU A 948 -52.83 17.04 1.47
CA LEU A 948 -53.76 16.57 0.44
C LEU A 948 -54.76 15.55 1.01
N THR A 949 -54.31 14.62 1.85
CA THR A 949 -55.17 13.61 2.48
C THR A 949 -56.22 14.27 3.39
N VAL A 950 -55.81 15.22 4.23
CA VAL A 950 -56.72 16.01 5.07
C VAL A 950 -57.68 16.83 4.20
N GLY A 951 -57.17 17.46 3.14
CA GLY A 951 -57.99 18.19 2.16
C GLY A 951 -59.08 17.32 1.54
N VAL A 952 -58.75 16.11 1.09
CA VAL A 952 -59.71 15.15 0.53
C VAL A 952 -60.69 14.65 1.59
N ALA A 953 -60.22 14.34 2.80
CA ALA A 953 -61.08 13.88 3.90
C ALA A 953 -62.11 14.94 4.33
N VAL A 954 -61.76 16.23 4.23
CA VAL A 954 -62.66 17.36 4.53
C VAL A 954 -63.59 17.64 3.35
N LEU A 955 -63.07 17.70 2.12
CA LEU A 955 -63.85 18.06 0.93
C LEU A 955 -64.80 16.94 0.48
N GLY A 956 -64.44 15.67 0.66
CA GLY A 956 -65.25 14.51 0.24
C GLY A 956 -66.67 14.54 0.82
N PRO A 957 -66.84 14.63 2.15
CA PRO A 957 -68.16 14.76 2.78
C PRO A 957 -68.91 16.03 2.34
N ILE A 958 -68.22 17.16 2.19
CA ILE A 958 -68.82 18.44 1.76
C ILE A 958 -69.41 18.32 0.35
N VAL A 959 -68.64 17.76 -0.59
CA VAL A 959 -69.09 17.54 -1.97
C VAL A 959 -70.22 16.52 -2.01
N ARG A 960 -70.11 15.41 -1.25
CA ARG A 960 -71.16 14.39 -1.19
C ARG A 960 -72.47 14.97 -0.66
N LYS A 961 -72.42 15.77 0.42
CA LYS A 961 -73.57 16.49 0.95
C LYS A 961 -74.16 17.46 -0.08
N LYS A 962 -73.33 18.23 -0.78
CA LYS A 962 -73.77 19.16 -1.83
C LYS A 962 -74.47 18.42 -2.98
N GLN A 963 -73.92 17.29 -3.43
CA GLN A 963 -74.51 16.47 -4.49
C GLN A 963 -75.81 15.81 -4.06
N THR A 964 -75.90 15.27 -2.83
CA THR A 964 -77.15 14.71 -2.31
C THR A 964 -78.24 15.78 -2.24
N ASN A 965 -77.91 16.97 -1.72
CA ASN A 965 -78.87 18.08 -1.67
C ASN A 965 -79.34 18.52 -3.07
N LEU A 966 -78.44 18.58 -4.06
CA LEU A 966 -78.80 18.88 -5.45
C LEU A 966 -79.68 17.82 -6.12
N ARG A 967 -79.57 16.55 -5.71
CA ARG A 967 -80.41 15.46 -6.23
C ARG A 967 -81.77 15.35 -5.52
N TRP A 968 -81.89 15.91 -4.33
CA TRP A 968 -83.10 15.87 -3.50
C TRP A 968 -83.94 17.15 -3.61
N ALA A 969 -83.35 18.23 -4.14
CA ALA A 969 -84.06 19.42 -4.64
C ALA A 969 -84.53 19.17 -6.07
#